data_AF-A0A5S3V0N4-F1
#
_entry.id   AF-A0A5S3V0N4-F1
#
_cell.length_a   1.000
_cell.length_b   1.000
_cell.length_c   1.000
_cell.angle_alpha   90.00
_cell.angle_beta   90.00
_cell.angle_gamma   90.00
#
_symmetry.space_group_name_H-M   'P 1'
#
loop_
_entity.id
_entity.type
_entity.pdbx_description
1 polymer ?
#
loop_
_entity_poly.entity_id
_entity_poly.type
_entity_poly.pdbx_seq_one_letter_code
_entity_poly.pdbx_strand_id
1 'polypeptide(L)'
;MKFGFIAHPTSVGLKRYVKMLDLLQRNTQDQHTGYNRELWGKANLVPFMNFAKITSASGATCEGMIKYMPLIAEEMIADPRAIAERVVAGVEEFVADGAELVGLGGFTSIVGRRGEATAAKSPIPITSGNSLTTYAGYKALMQIKEWLDINPEKETVAIVGYPGSICLALSRLLLAEGFNLKLLHRAGHKDKAEMLSHLPEQYHHRVTLTGDPDDLYDECKLFAGATSAGGVIDVAKLQPGSIFIDVALPRDVNVDARPARDDILIIDGGCVTATDAVKLGGESLNVTIKQQLNGCMAETIILALEQRRENYSLGRYLEPVKVLEIGELAEKHGFYAYPLASFGERIDRQHVTNLKRYYHQDIYAIDKGDTSQRLTFIDNIIAQDPAKEDTLDRHHQFINPMMVEFLKQQRCDNVFRKAQGTMLYDNDGTGYLDMVAGYGCLNLGHNPSAVSQAVKTFLDEQGPNFIQYISVPEHTAKLAEVLCHLAPGEMGRVFFSNSGTEAVEAAIKLAKAATGKPGIAYLKNSYHGKTLGALSITGREKHRKYFQPLIQAMVEVPFADLDALREALQRDDVGALMLEPIQGEGGVHVPPAGYLSAVQQICRDTGTLLMVDEIQTGLARTGKLFACEWEGIEPDVLMLSKSLSGGLLPIGATLCRSDVWQRAYGTSDRFLVHTSTFGGGNLASVAALTALREIVAQDLAARADELGSYFKSELQTIADQYPFIAEIRGQGLMLGIQFEQTFDGAVAASAREFATRLPGDWHSTWKFLPDPVREHLQAAMTRMEQTLGEMFCLKFVTKFCLDHQILTFVTANSSTVIRIQPPLVISKPEIDRFVSAFASVCEELSTFLD
;
A
#
# COMPACT_ATOMS: atom_id res chain seq x y z
N MET A 1 28.23 -25.54 -20.22
CA MET A 1 28.30 -26.54 -19.14
C MET A 1 26.89 -26.96 -18.74
N LYS A 2 26.68 -28.25 -18.52
CA LYS A 2 25.45 -28.77 -17.91
C LYS A 2 25.68 -29.05 -16.42
N PHE A 3 24.79 -28.60 -15.54
CA PHE A 3 24.87 -28.88 -14.11
C PHE A 3 23.71 -29.77 -13.62
N GLY A 4 23.97 -30.53 -12.56
CA GLY A 4 22.95 -31.19 -11.75
C GLY A 4 22.84 -30.53 -10.38
N PHE A 5 21.66 -30.54 -9.77
CA PHE A 5 21.48 -30.13 -8.38
C PHE A 5 20.62 -31.14 -7.62
N ILE A 6 21.18 -31.72 -6.55
CA ILE A 6 20.44 -32.61 -5.66
C ILE A 6 19.80 -31.77 -4.56
N ALA A 7 18.48 -31.59 -4.64
CA ALA A 7 17.69 -30.93 -3.61
C ALA A 7 17.20 -31.93 -2.56
N HIS A 8 16.92 -31.46 -1.35
CA HIS A 8 16.22 -32.25 -0.34
C HIS A 8 15.02 -31.48 0.23
N PRO A 9 13.95 -32.17 0.63
CA PRO A 9 12.88 -31.52 1.39
C PRO A 9 13.40 -31.05 2.74
N THR A 10 13.02 -29.84 3.13
CA THR A 10 13.37 -29.21 4.42
C THR A 10 12.34 -29.49 5.52
N SER A 11 11.18 -30.06 5.16
CA SER A 11 10.13 -30.42 6.11
C SER A 11 9.40 -31.70 5.67
N VAL A 12 8.71 -32.32 6.62
CA VAL A 12 7.81 -33.46 6.34
C VAL A 12 6.72 -33.09 5.34
N GLY A 13 6.20 -31.86 5.40
CA GLY A 13 5.24 -31.33 4.44
C GLY A 13 5.81 -31.28 3.02
N LEU A 14 7.01 -30.72 2.85
CA LEU A 14 7.66 -30.66 1.54
C LEU A 14 8.01 -32.06 1.01
N LYS A 15 8.39 -33.00 1.89
CA LYS A 15 8.59 -34.41 1.51
C LYS A 15 7.30 -35.05 0.97
N ARG A 16 6.14 -34.75 1.58
CA ARG A 16 4.83 -35.20 1.08
C ARG A 16 4.49 -34.56 -0.28
N TYR A 17 4.83 -33.29 -0.47
CA TYR A 17 4.69 -32.61 -1.76
C TYR A 17 5.55 -33.27 -2.86
N VAL A 18 6.83 -33.57 -2.58
CA VAL A 18 7.71 -34.29 -3.51
C VAL A 18 7.11 -35.66 -3.87
N LYS A 19 6.54 -36.37 -2.89
CA LYS A 19 5.81 -37.63 -3.14
C LYS A 19 4.58 -37.42 -4.03
N MET A 20 3.83 -36.35 -3.82
CA MET A 20 2.67 -36.01 -4.65
C MET A 20 3.11 -35.74 -6.10
N LEU A 21 4.18 -34.97 -6.30
CA LEU A 21 4.74 -34.71 -7.64
C LEU A 21 5.17 -35.99 -8.34
N ASP A 22 5.91 -36.87 -7.65
CA ASP A 22 6.34 -38.17 -8.18
C ASP A 22 5.13 -39.02 -8.62
N LEU A 23 4.08 -39.07 -7.78
CA LEU A 23 2.85 -39.80 -8.09
C LEU A 23 2.09 -39.20 -9.28
N LEU A 24 1.96 -37.87 -9.34
CA LEU A 24 1.30 -37.19 -10.45
C LEU A 24 2.06 -37.39 -11.76
N GLN A 25 3.39 -37.24 -11.74
CA GLN A 25 4.22 -37.42 -12.92
C GLN A 25 4.15 -38.86 -13.44
N ARG A 26 4.27 -39.86 -12.55
CA ARG A 26 4.13 -41.27 -12.92
C ARG A 26 2.74 -41.58 -13.45
N ASN A 27 1.68 -41.11 -12.79
CA ASN A 27 0.31 -41.30 -13.28
C ASN A 27 0.08 -40.69 -14.66
N THR A 28 0.53 -39.46 -14.88
CA THR A 28 0.40 -38.78 -16.18
C THR A 28 1.18 -39.54 -17.26
N GLN A 29 2.41 -39.97 -16.97
CA GLN A 29 3.21 -40.75 -17.90
C GLN A 29 2.61 -42.14 -18.19
N ASP A 30 2.05 -42.81 -17.17
CA ASP A 30 1.34 -44.09 -17.29
C ASP A 30 0.07 -43.94 -18.15
N GLN A 31 -0.68 -42.85 -17.98
CA GLN A 31 -1.84 -42.52 -18.81
C GLN A 31 -1.47 -42.24 -20.27
N HIS A 32 -0.36 -41.56 -20.53
CA HIS A 32 0.08 -41.23 -21.88
C HIS A 32 0.78 -42.38 -22.61
N THR A 33 1.53 -43.22 -21.89
CA THR A 33 2.39 -44.26 -22.49
C THR A 33 1.90 -45.69 -22.25
N GLY A 34 0.84 -45.87 -21.47
CA GLY A 34 0.35 -47.17 -21.01
C GLY A 34 1.10 -47.68 -19.77
N TYR A 35 0.53 -48.68 -19.10
CA TYR A 35 1.10 -49.20 -17.85
C TYR A 35 2.51 -49.76 -18.05
N ASN A 36 3.50 -49.18 -17.37
CA ASN A 36 4.88 -49.66 -17.35
C ASN A 36 5.33 -49.98 -15.91
N ARG A 37 5.62 -51.26 -15.64
CA ARG A 37 6.07 -51.72 -14.31
C ARG A 37 7.35 -51.02 -13.83
N GLU A 38 8.27 -50.66 -14.74
CA GLU A 38 9.53 -49.99 -14.39
C GLU A 38 9.31 -48.55 -13.93
N LEU A 39 8.28 -47.87 -14.48
CA LEU A 39 7.86 -46.53 -14.06
C LEU A 39 7.46 -46.48 -12.58
N TRP A 40 7.00 -47.61 -12.02
CA TRP A 40 6.58 -47.76 -10.63
C TRP A 40 7.67 -48.35 -9.71
N GLY A 41 8.90 -48.50 -10.22
CA GLY A 41 10.07 -48.95 -9.46
C GLY A 41 10.56 -47.94 -8.44
N LYS A 42 11.43 -48.39 -7.51
CA LYS A 42 12.09 -47.49 -6.55
C LYS A 42 13.07 -46.58 -7.30
N ALA A 43 12.92 -45.27 -7.14
CA ALA A 43 13.83 -44.26 -7.67
C ALA A 43 14.63 -43.62 -6.53
N ASN A 44 15.91 -43.32 -6.76
CA ASN A 44 16.76 -42.62 -5.78
C ASN A 44 16.45 -41.11 -5.77
N LEU A 45 16.30 -40.53 -6.97
CA LEU A 45 15.98 -39.13 -7.20
C LEU A 45 14.61 -38.98 -7.89
N VAL A 46 13.91 -37.89 -7.57
CA VAL A 46 12.63 -37.50 -8.16
C VAL A 46 12.86 -36.26 -9.03
N PRO A 47 12.61 -36.30 -10.35
CA PRO A 47 12.70 -35.13 -11.21
C PRO A 47 11.83 -33.98 -10.72
N PHE A 48 12.37 -32.76 -10.74
CA PHE A 48 11.62 -31.57 -10.33
C PHE A 48 11.58 -30.52 -11.42
N MET A 49 12.75 -30.08 -11.89
CA MET A 49 12.83 -28.99 -12.85
C MET A 49 13.97 -29.22 -13.83
N ASN A 50 13.72 -28.94 -15.11
CA ASN A 50 14.73 -28.92 -16.16
C ASN A 50 14.70 -27.55 -16.80
N PHE A 51 15.79 -26.81 -16.70
CA PHE A 51 15.87 -25.44 -17.20
C PHE A 51 16.07 -25.37 -18.72
N ALA A 52 16.39 -26.49 -19.38
CA ALA A 52 16.80 -26.57 -20.79
C ALA A 52 17.99 -25.65 -21.12
N LYS A 53 17.78 -24.33 -21.17
CA LYS A 53 18.81 -23.30 -21.34
C LYS A 53 18.60 -22.15 -20.36
N ILE A 54 19.65 -21.83 -19.61
CA ILE A 54 19.76 -20.61 -18.80
C ILE A 54 20.63 -19.61 -19.55
N THR A 55 20.21 -18.34 -19.60
CA THR A 55 21.02 -17.22 -20.11
C THR A 55 21.15 -16.15 -19.03
N SER A 56 22.37 -15.80 -18.66
CA SER A 56 22.64 -14.79 -17.63
C SER A 56 22.63 -13.36 -18.19
N ALA A 57 22.67 -12.36 -17.31
CA ALA A 57 22.74 -10.94 -17.69
C ALA A 57 23.98 -10.61 -18.55
N SER A 58 25.07 -11.39 -18.42
CA SER A 58 26.29 -11.23 -19.22
C SER A 58 26.22 -11.95 -20.57
N GLY A 59 25.09 -12.59 -20.91
CA GLY A 59 24.93 -13.42 -22.11
C GLY A 59 25.56 -14.81 -22.02
N ALA A 60 26.14 -15.20 -20.88
CA ALA A 60 26.66 -16.55 -20.69
C ALA A 60 25.51 -17.56 -20.58
N THR A 61 25.75 -18.80 -21.01
CA THR A 61 24.69 -19.82 -21.05
C THR A 61 25.14 -21.13 -20.42
N CYS A 62 24.22 -21.75 -19.67
CA CYS A 62 24.39 -23.10 -19.14
C CYS A 62 23.07 -23.88 -19.26
N GLU A 63 23.14 -25.19 -19.06
CA GLU A 63 21.97 -26.07 -18.98
C GLU A 63 21.92 -26.69 -17.58
N GLY A 64 20.75 -27.06 -17.09
CA GLY A 64 20.71 -27.70 -15.79
C GLY A 64 19.40 -28.34 -15.41
N MET A 65 19.50 -29.19 -14.40
CA MET A 65 18.37 -29.96 -13.87
C MET A 65 18.44 -30.10 -12.35
N ILE A 66 17.26 -30.08 -11.74
CA ILE A 66 17.05 -30.26 -10.31
C ILE A 66 16.29 -31.56 -10.11
N LYS A 67 16.80 -32.39 -9.20
CA LYS A 67 16.10 -33.58 -8.73
C LYS A 67 16.10 -33.60 -7.20
N TYR A 68 14.99 -34.04 -6.61
CA TYR A 68 14.87 -34.22 -5.18
C TYR A 68 15.34 -35.61 -4.76
N MET A 69 16.19 -35.68 -3.75
CA MET A 69 16.33 -36.88 -2.93
C MET A 69 15.36 -36.75 -1.74
N PRO A 70 14.33 -37.62 -1.61
CA PRO A 70 13.22 -37.43 -0.67
C PRO A 70 13.60 -37.81 0.78
N LEU A 71 14.57 -37.09 1.35
CA LEU A 71 15.09 -37.24 2.71
C LEU A 71 15.05 -35.90 3.44
N ILE A 72 14.59 -35.87 4.68
CA ILE A 72 14.70 -34.68 5.55
C ILE A 72 16.01 -34.74 6.37
N ALA A 73 16.41 -33.62 6.97
CA ALA A 73 17.69 -33.48 7.71
C ALA A 73 17.84 -34.53 8.82
N GLU A 74 16.78 -34.82 9.56
CA GLU A 74 16.77 -35.79 10.67
C GLU A 74 17.05 -37.22 10.16
N GLU A 75 16.50 -37.58 9.00
CA GLU A 75 16.73 -38.88 8.35
C GLU A 75 18.16 -38.97 7.82
N MET A 76 18.72 -37.84 7.35
CA MET A 76 20.12 -37.74 6.91
C MET A 76 21.12 -37.98 8.05
N ILE A 77 20.81 -37.48 9.24
CA ILE A 77 21.66 -37.64 10.43
C ILE A 77 21.60 -39.07 10.98
N ALA A 78 20.47 -39.76 10.83
CA ALA A 78 20.27 -41.10 11.39
C ALA A 78 21.16 -42.19 10.75
N ASP A 79 21.45 -42.11 9.45
CA ASP A 79 22.38 -43.03 8.76
C ASP A 79 23.28 -42.32 7.74
N PRO A 80 24.32 -41.60 8.21
CA PRO A 80 25.16 -40.78 7.34
C PRO A 80 25.98 -41.60 6.33
N ARG A 81 26.26 -42.87 6.62
CA ARG A 81 27.07 -43.73 5.73
C ARG A 81 26.25 -44.21 4.54
N ALA A 82 25.06 -44.78 4.77
CA ALA A 82 24.20 -45.21 3.67
C ALA A 82 23.75 -44.03 2.80
N ILE A 83 23.57 -42.86 3.40
CA ILE A 83 23.12 -41.67 2.68
C ILE A 83 24.27 -41.07 1.85
N ALA A 84 25.51 -41.17 2.30
CA ALA A 84 26.68 -40.81 1.47
C ALA A 84 26.73 -41.64 0.18
N GLU A 85 26.45 -42.94 0.26
CA GLU A 85 26.40 -43.82 -0.92
C GLU A 85 25.26 -43.42 -1.86
N ARG A 86 24.08 -43.08 -1.32
CA ARG A 86 22.96 -42.59 -2.12
C ARG A 86 23.23 -41.26 -2.82
N VAL A 87 23.96 -40.36 -2.15
CA VAL A 87 24.37 -39.07 -2.74
C VAL A 87 25.34 -39.30 -3.90
N VAL A 88 26.34 -40.19 -3.73
CA VAL A 88 27.26 -40.57 -4.83
C VAL A 88 26.49 -41.20 -6.00
N ALA A 89 25.57 -42.12 -5.73
CA ALA A 89 24.71 -42.70 -6.77
C ALA A 89 23.84 -41.65 -7.47
N GLY A 90 23.37 -40.64 -6.74
CA GLY A 90 22.64 -39.50 -7.33
C GLY A 90 23.52 -38.61 -8.22
N VAL A 91 24.80 -38.45 -7.87
CA VAL A 91 25.78 -37.77 -8.74
C VAL A 91 26.01 -38.58 -10.01
N GLU A 92 26.18 -39.90 -9.91
CA GLU A 92 26.31 -40.79 -11.07
C GLU A 92 25.09 -40.73 -12.00
N GLU A 93 23.88 -40.61 -11.44
CA GLU A 93 22.65 -40.39 -12.22
C GLU A 93 22.70 -39.09 -13.02
N PHE A 94 23.21 -38.00 -12.44
CA PHE A 94 23.40 -36.74 -13.17
C PHE A 94 24.52 -36.81 -14.22
N VAL A 95 25.58 -37.60 -13.98
CA VAL A 95 26.62 -37.86 -14.97
C VAL A 95 26.05 -38.61 -16.18
N ALA A 96 25.19 -39.61 -15.95
CA ALA A 96 24.48 -40.31 -17.01
C ALA A 96 23.59 -39.37 -17.83
N ASP A 97 23.02 -38.35 -17.18
CA ASP A 97 22.28 -37.26 -17.84
C ASP A 97 23.19 -36.19 -18.48
N GLY A 98 24.52 -36.34 -18.42
CA GLY A 98 25.50 -35.46 -19.05
C GLY A 98 25.89 -34.22 -18.23
N ALA A 99 25.66 -34.20 -16.92
CA ALA A 99 26.13 -33.13 -16.05
C ALA A 99 27.67 -33.16 -15.90
N GLU A 100 28.27 -31.98 -15.84
CA GLU A 100 29.72 -31.77 -15.66
C GLU A 100 30.06 -31.21 -14.27
N LEU A 101 29.06 -30.75 -13.53
CA LEU A 101 29.15 -30.19 -12.18
C LEU A 101 27.87 -30.55 -11.41
N VAL A 102 28.00 -30.95 -10.14
CA VAL A 102 26.82 -31.20 -9.29
C VAL A 102 26.83 -30.38 -8.00
N GLY A 103 25.76 -29.63 -7.79
CA GLY A 103 25.45 -28.98 -6.51
C GLY A 103 24.79 -29.95 -5.54
N LEU A 104 25.31 -30.02 -4.33
CA LEU A 104 24.83 -30.92 -3.28
C LEU A 104 24.03 -30.21 -2.18
N GLY A 105 24.06 -28.88 -2.13
CA GLY A 105 23.33 -28.10 -1.11
C GLY A 105 23.57 -28.60 0.32
N GLY A 106 22.47 -28.73 1.09
CA GLY A 106 22.47 -29.14 2.49
C GLY A 106 22.99 -30.56 2.78
N PHE A 107 23.17 -31.42 1.76
CA PHE A 107 23.77 -32.74 1.97
C PHE A 107 25.22 -32.65 2.44
N THR A 108 25.96 -31.61 2.00
CA THR A 108 27.39 -31.49 2.29
C THR A 108 27.68 -31.24 3.77
N SER A 109 26.83 -30.47 4.46
CA SER A 109 27.02 -30.14 5.89
C SER A 109 26.76 -31.34 6.80
N ILE A 110 25.92 -32.29 6.36
CA ILE A 110 25.46 -33.45 7.13
C ILE A 110 26.26 -34.71 6.78
N VAL A 111 26.67 -34.87 5.52
CA VAL A 111 27.20 -36.12 4.95
C VAL A 111 28.59 -35.92 4.35
N GLY A 112 29.48 -36.89 4.55
CA GLY A 112 30.76 -36.95 3.83
C GLY A 112 31.82 -35.90 4.23
N ARG A 113 31.91 -35.55 5.53
CA ARG A 113 32.90 -34.58 6.06
C ARG A 113 32.87 -33.22 5.32
N ARG A 114 31.73 -32.51 5.36
CA ARG A 114 31.61 -31.18 4.70
C ARG A 114 31.84 -31.25 3.18
N GLY A 115 31.37 -32.34 2.57
CA GLY A 115 31.50 -32.64 1.14
C GLY A 115 32.85 -33.20 0.68
N GLU A 116 33.91 -33.19 1.50
CA GLU A 116 35.25 -33.64 1.09
C GLU A 116 35.31 -35.13 0.72
N ALA A 117 34.64 -35.98 1.51
CA ALA A 117 34.62 -37.43 1.26
C ALA A 117 33.73 -37.79 0.06
N THR A 118 32.69 -36.98 -0.22
CA THR A 118 31.87 -37.13 -1.42
C THR A 118 32.65 -36.68 -2.66
N ALA A 119 33.37 -35.56 -2.59
CA ALA A 119 34.23 -35.08 -3.68
C ALA A 119 35.30 -36.10 -4.05
N ALA A 120 35.91 -36.76 -3.05
CA ALA A 120 36.93 -37.79 -3.29
C ALA A 120 36.39 -39.04 -4.02
N LYS A 121 35.09 -39.31 -3.96
CA LYS A 121 34.41 -40.44 -4.62
C LYS A 121 33.61 -40.03 -5.86
N SER A 122 33.44 -38.73 -6.07
CA SER A 122 32.62 -38.20 -7.14
C SER A 122 33.36 -38.30 -8.47
N PRO A 123 32.72 -38.78 -9.54
CA PRO A 123 33.30 -38.82 -10.88
C PRO A 123 33.45 -37.43 -11.53
N ILE A 124 32.75 -36.41 -11.03
CA ILE A 124 32.78 -35.03 -11.51
C ILE A 124 32.90 -34.03 -10.35
N PRO A 125 33.33 -32.78 -10.58
CA PRO A 125 33.39 -31.78 -9.53
C PRO A 125 32.04 -31.53 -8.85
N ILE A 126 32.09 -31.19 -7.56
CA ILE A 126 30.90 -30.89 -6.75
C ILE A 126 31.05 -29.55 -6.02
N THR A 127 29.91 -28.91 -5.75
CA THR A 127 29.85 -27.74 -4.87
C THR A 127 28.84 -27.88 -3.75
N SER A 128 29.13 -27.26 -2.60
CA SER A 128 28.20 -27.20 -1.46
C SER A 128 27.21 -26.04 -1.55
N GLY A 129 27.58 -24.93 -2.19
CA GLY A 129 26.80 -23.70 -2.14
C GLY A 129 27.13 -22.74 -0.98
N ASN A 130 28.00 -23.15 -0.06
CA ASN A 130 28.18 -22.43 1.20
C ASN A 130 28.83 -21.06 1.00
N SER A 131 29.63 -20.83 -0.05
CA SER A 131 30.28 -19.54 -0.23
C SER A 131 29.26 -18.49 -0.66
N LEU A 132 28.44 -18.75 -1.68
CA LEU A 132 27.42 -17.79 -2.10
C LEU A 132 26.32 -17.61 -1.05
N THR A 133 25.94 -18.66 -0.32
CA THR A 133 25.04 -18.56 0.84
C THR A 133 25.63 -17.65 1.93
N THR A 134 26.94 -17.76 2.22
CA THR A 134 27.62 -16.86 3.17
C THR A 134 27.63 -15.42 2.66
N TYR A 135 27.91 -15.22 1.36
CA TYR A 135 27.93 -13.91 0.73
C TYR A 135 26.56 -13.22 0.82
N ALA A 136 25.47 -13.95 0.53
CA ALA A 136 24.11 -13.43 0.65
C ALA A 136 23.81 -12.96 2.09
N GLY A 137 24.17 -13.75 3.10
CA GLY A 137 23.97 -13.39 4.51
C GLY A 137 24.81 -12.17 4.92
N TYR A 138 26.05 -12.09 4.44
CA TYR A 138 26.92 -10.93 4.64
C TYR A 138 26.33 -9.66 4.02
N LYS A 139 25.87 -9.72 2.76
CA LYS A 139 25.24 -8.58 2.07
C LYS A 139 23.94 -8.14 2.75
N ALA A 140 23.14 -9.08 3.25
CA ALA A 140 21.95 -8.76 4.03
C ALA A 140 22.32 -7.95 5.28
N LEU A 141 23.36 -8.35 6.03
CA LEU A 141 23.81 -7.62 7.21
C LEU A 141 24.34 -6.22 6.86
N MET A 142 25.11 -6.10 5.77
CA MET A 142 25.59 -4.79 5.30
C MET A 142 24.44 -3.86 4.90
N GLN A 143 23.37 -4.38 4.30
CA GLN A 143 22.19 -3.61 3.97
C GLN A 143 21.45 -3.13 5.23
N ILE A 144 21.33 -3.99 6.25
CA ILE A 144 20.75 -3.63 7.55
C ILE A 144 21.58 -2.58 8.28
N LYS A 145 22.91 -2.71 8.24
CA LYS A 145 23.85 -1.71 8.78
C LYS A 145 23.57 -0.33 8.19
N GLU A 146 23.40 -0.25 6.86
CA GLU A 146 23.08 0.99 6.16
C GLU A 146 21.69 1.53 6.53
N TRP A 147 20.66 0.68 6.55
CA TRP A 147 19.29 1.13 6.81
C TRP A 147 19.04 1.57 8.27
N LEU A 148 19.78 1.02 9.24
CA LEU A 148 19.67 1.37 10.65
C LEU A 148 20.73 2.38 11.14
N ASP A 149 21.61 2.87 10.26
CA ASP A 149 22.74 3.74 10.61
C ASP A 149 23.65 3.14 11.71
N ILE A 150 23.95 1.84 11.61
CA ILE A 150 24.75 1.12 12.62
C ILE A 150 26.24 1.46 12.45
N ASN A 151 26.89 1.82 13.56
CA ASN A 151 28.35 1.89 13.64
C ASN A 151 28.93 0.52 14.04
N PRO A 152 29.67 -0.18 13.15
CA PRO A 152 30.19 -1.53 13.41
C PRO A 152 31.04 -1.64 14.68
N GLU A 153 31.85 -0.62 14.99
CA GLU A 153 32.78 -0.67 16.12
C GLU A 153 32.09 -0.70 17.48
N LYS A 154 30.86 -0.18 17.54
CA LYS A 154 30.04 -0.09 18.77
C LYS A 154 29.04 -1.23 18.91
N GLU A 155 28.90 -2.06 17.88
CA GLU A 155 27.85 -3.06 17.80
C GLU A 155 28.42 -4.48 17.96
N THR A 156 27.63 -5.35 18.59
CA THR A 156 27.99 -6.77 18.74
C THR A 156 27.03 -7.64 17.93
N VAL A 157 27.57 -8.49 17.07
CA VAL A 157 26.79 -9.46 16.27
C VAL A 157 26.94 -10.85 16.88
N ALA A 158 25.82 -11.47 17.20
CA ALA A 158 25.75 -12.87 17.62
C ALA A 158 25.83 -13.80 16.40
N ILE A 159 26.80 -14.73 16.39
CA ILE A 159 26.92 -15.75 15.35
C ILE A 159 26.53 -17.11 15.92
N VAL A 160 25.43 -17.67 15.41
CA VAL A 160 24.83 -18.93 15.87
C VAL A 160 25.31 -20.07 14.97
N GLY A 161 26.03 -21.04 15.54
CA GLY A 161 26.54 -22.20 14.80
C GLY A 161 28.05 -22.24 14.58
N TYR A 162 28.83 -21.45 15.31
CA TYR A 162 30.28 -21.44 15.21
C TYR A 162 30.90 -22.74 15.78
N PRO A 163 31.97 -23.32 15.17
CA PRO A 163 32.67 -22.97 13.92
C PRO A 163 32.18 -23.76 12.68
N GLY A 164 30.89 -23.65 12.35
CA GLY A 164 30.32 -24.08 11.06
C GLY A 164 31.00 -23.35 9.89
N SER A 165 30.99 -23.94 8.68
CA SER A 165 31.72 -23.37 7.52
C SER A 165 31.20 -21.99 7.12
N ILE A 166 29.87 -21.83 7.07
CA ILE A 166 29.20 -20.56 6.81
C ILE A 166 29.50 -19.56 7.92
N CYS A 167 29.22 -19.92 9.18
CA CYS A 167 29.42 -19.05 10.34
C CYS A 167 30.88 -18.59 10.49
N LEU A 168 31.86 -19.49 10.29
CA LEU A 168 33.28 -19.17 10.38
C LEU A 168 33.70 -18.16 9.31
N ALA A 169 33.24 -18.35 8.07
CA ALA A 169 33.53 -17.42 6.98
C ALA A 169 32.84 -16.06 7.19
N LEU A 170 31.58 -16.07 7.62
CA LEU A 170 30.85 -14.86 7.99
C LEU A 170 31.53 -14.11 9.14
N SER A 171 31.99 -14.80 10.18
CA SER A 171 32.75 -14.19 11.28
C SER A 171 34.00 -13.46 10.78
N ARG A 172 34.75 -14.06 9.84
CA ARG A 172 35.95 -13.42 9.28
C ARG A 172 35.62 -12.16 8.46
N LEU A 173 34.52 -12.19 7.69
CA LEU A 173 34.05 -11.02 6.93
C LEU A 173 33.59 -9.89 7.85
N LEU A 174 32.80 -10.19 8.88
CA LEU A 174 32.27 -9.18 9.80
C LEU A 174 33.35 -8.57 10.71
N LEU A 175 34.37 -9.35 11.09
CA LEU A 175 35.53 -8.81 11.81
C LEU A 175 36.35 -7.84 10.94
N ALA A 176 36.44 -8.10 9.63
CA ALA A 176 37.10 -7.20 8.69
C ALA A 176 36.32 -5.89 8.48
N GLU A 177 34.99 -5.93 8.55
CA GLU A 177 34.10 -4.74 8.56
C GLU A 177 34.14 -3.96 9.88
N GLY A 178 34.75 -4.53 10.90
CA GLY A 178 34.93 -3.88 12.18
C GLY A 178 33.80 -4.10 13.18
N PHE A 179 33.10 -5.23 13.16
CA PHE A 179 32.13 -5.61 14.21
C PHE A 179 32.80 -6.33 15.40
N ASN A 180 32.16 -6.26 16.58
CA ASN A 180 32.45 -7.17 17.68
C ASN A 180 31.56 -8.42 17.55
N LEU A 181 32.07 -9.61 17.87
CA LEU A 181 31.32 -10.86 17.67
C LEU A 181 31.14 -11.65 18.96
N LYS A 182 29.93 -12.14 19.19
CA LYS A 182 29.64 -13.17 20.21
C LYS A 182 29.32 -14.48 19.50
N LEU A 183 30.23 -15.46 19.59
CA LEU A 183 30.14 -16.70 18.84
C LEU A 183 29.55 -17.79 19.72
N LEU A 184 28.38 -18.30 19.34
CA LEU A 184 27.72 -19.41 20.00
C LEU A 184 28.22 -20.73 19.41
N HIS A 185 28.81 -21.54 20.28
CA HIS A 185 29.27 -22.88 19.97
C HIS A 185 28.39 -23.96 20.63
N ARG A 186 28.52 -25.21 20.16
CA ARG A 186 27.78 -26.34 20.74
C ARG A 186 28.16 -26.55 22.22
N ALA A 187 27.15 -26.75 23.07
CA ALA A 187 27.33 -27.07 24.48
C ALA A 187 28.23 -28.31 24.67
N GLY A 188 29.23 -28.20 25.57
CA GLY A 188 30.15 -29.29 25.91
C GLY A 188 31.55 -29.22 25.26
N HIS A 189 31.78 -28.35 24.27
CA HIS A 189 33.13 -28.01 23.81
C HIS A 189 33.80 -27.05 24.82
N LYS A 190 34.96 -27.44 25.36
CA LYS A 190 35.64 -26.68 26.45
C LYS A 190 36.94 -25.99 26.04
N ASP A 191 37.46 -26.25 24.84
CA ASP A 191 38.74 -25.67 24.38
C ASP A 191 38.53 -24.33 23.66
N LYS A 192 38.61 -23.24 24.41
CA LYS A 192 38.51 -21.86 23.87
C LYS A 192 39.69 -21.51 22.96
N ALA A 193 40.88 -22.06 23.22
CA ALA A 193 42.08 -21.76 22.44
C ALA A 193 41.99 -22.38 21.04
N GLU A 194 41.49 -23.62 20.96
CA GLU A 194 41.19 -24.27 19.67
C GLU A 194 40.17 -23.44 18.86
N MET A 195 39.09 -22.99 19.49
CA MET A 195 38.05 -22.22 18.80
C MET A 195 38.52 -20.86 18.29
N LEU A 196 39.38 -20.16 19.02
CA LEU A 196 39.97 -18.90 18.59
C LEU A 196 41.05 -19.09 17.52
N SER A 197 41.73 -20.24 17.49
CA SER A 197 42.77 -20.53 16.49
C SER A 197 42.25 -20.52 15.04
N HIS A 198 40.95 -20.69 14.84
CA HIS A 198 40.32 -20.59 13.51
C HIS A 198 40.19 -19.14 12.99
N LEU A 199 40.41 -18.14 13.85
CA LEU A 199 40.33 -16.72 13.53
C LEU A 199 41.73 -16.07 13.60
N PRO A 200 42.01 -15.04 12.79
CA PRO A 200 43.27 -14.30 12.87
C PRO A 200 43.48 -13.68 14.27
N GLU A 201 44.69 -13.82 14.83
CA GLU A 201 45.03 -13.36 16.20
C GLU A 201 44.70 -11.89 16.45
N GLN A 202 44.86 -11.04 15.42
CA GLN A 202 44.56 -9.60 15.51
C GLN A 202 43.10 -9.30 15.90
N TYR A 203 42.17 -10.23 15.68
CA TYR A 203 40.76 -10.05 15.99
C TYR A 203 40.30 -10.70 17.30
N HIS A 204 41.17 -11.43 18.00
CA HIS A 204 40.78 -12.18 19.21
C HIS A 204 40.20 -11.28 20.31
N HIS A 205 40.68 -10.04 20.43
CA HIS A 205 40.17 -9.06 21.39
C HIS A 205 38.74 -8.59 21.14
N ARG A 206 38.18 -8.87 19.95
CA ARG A 206 36.83 -8.47 19.53
C ARG A 206 35.81 -9.61 19.56
N VAL A 207 36.22 -10.77 20.05
CA VAL A 207 35.45 -12.01 19.99
C VAL A 207 35.20 -12.53 21.39
N THR A 208 33.94 -12.83 21.70
CA THR A 208 33.55 -13.55 22.92
C THR A 208 32.91 -14.89 22.53
N LEU A 209 33.25 -15.95 23.25
CA LEU A 209 32.71 -17.30 23.02
C LEU A 209 31.70 -17.65 24.11
N THR A 210 30.56 -18.19 23.72
CA THR A 210 29.57 -18.78 24.64
C THR A 210 29.08 -20.14 24.14
N GLY A 211 28.73 -21.03 25.07
CA GLY A 211 28.07 -22.30 24.81
C GLY A 211 26.59 -22.30 25.17
N ASP A 212 26.06 -21.18 25.67
CA ASP A 212 24.68 -21.00 26.10
C ASP A 212 23.98 -19.95 25.21
N PRO A 213 22.92 -20.30 24.47
CA PRO A 213 22.14 -19.34 23.71
C PRO A 213 21.55 -18.20 24.56
N ASP A 214 21.29 -18.45 25.86
CA ASP A 214 20.69 -17.44 26.74
C ASP A 214 21.60 -16.21 26.96
N ASP A 215 22.92 -16.39 26.86
CA ASP A 215 23.90 -15.29 26.94
C ASP A 215 23.77 -14.28 25.78
N LEU A 216 23.09 -14.65 24.69
CA LEU A 216 22.99 -13.79 23.51
C LEU A 216 21.85 -12.78 23.61
N TYR A 217 20.73 -13.15 24.23
CA TYR A 217 19.50 -12.36 24.19
C TYR A 217 19.64 -10.99 24.86
N ASP A 218 20.42 -10.91 25.94
CA ASP A 218 20.54 -9.67 26.71
C ASP A 218 21.56 -8.68 26.13
N GLU A 219 22.51 -9.16 25.32
CA GLU A 219 23.68 -8.39 24.91
C GLU A 219 23.73 -8.08 23.40
N CYS A 220 22.93 -8.76 22.58
CA CYS A 220 22.97 -8.63 21.13
C CYS A 220 21.59 -8.28 20.56
N LYS A 221 21.54 -7.30 19.66
CA LYS A 221 20.37 -7.03 18.80
C LYS A 221 20.53 -7.55 17.38
N LEU A 222 21.76 -7.82 16.93
CA LEU A 222 22.04 -8.39 15.62
C LEU A 222 22.48 -9.84 15.74
N PHE A 223 21.85 -10.71 14.96
CA PHE A 223 22.13 -12.13 14.95
C PHE A 223 22.28 -12.62 13.51
N ALA A 224 23.18 -13.58 13.30
CA ALA A 224 23.25 -14.35 12.07
C ALA A 224 23.50 -15.82 12.39
N GLY A 225 22.68 -16.71 11.82
CA GLY A 225 22.70 -18.14 12.13
C GLY A 225 22.83 -19.04 10.92
N ALA A 226 23.61 -20.11 11.06
CA ALA A 226 23.49 -21.29 10.21
C ALA A 226 23.87 -22.56 11.00
N THR A 227 22.88 -23.39 11.36
CA THR A 227 23.14 -24.69 11.98
C THR A 227 22.58 -25.88 11.20
N SER A 228 23.12 -27.07 11.48
CA SER A 228 22.66 -28.32 10.88
C SER A 228 21.43 -28.91 11.56
N ALA A 229 21.06 -28.41 12.75
CA ALA A 229 19.97 -28.94 13.57
C ALA A 229 18.73 -28.03 13.56
N GLY A 230 18.92 -26.72 13.35
CA GLY A 230 17.86 -25.71 13.44
C GLY A 230 17.36 -25.50 14.87
N GLY A 231 16.45 -24.53 15.05
CA GLY A 231 15.72 -24.30 16.30
C GLY A 231 16.58 -23.97 17.53
N VAL A 232 17.72 -23.31 17.33
CA VAL A 232 18.65 -22.93 18.42
C VAL A 232 18.20 -21.64 19.14
N ILE A 233 17.48 -20.77 18.44
CA ILE A 233 17.09 -19.45 18.92
C ILE A 233 15.59 -19.40 19.16
N ASP A 234 15.24 -18.98 20.38
CA ASP A 234 13.88 -18.75 20.80
C ASP A 234 13.48 -17.30 20.49
N VAL A 235 12.59 -17.15 19.51
CA VAL A 235 12.11 -15.84 19.05
C VAL A 235 11.41 -15.07 20.18
N ALA A 236 10.81 -15.77 21.15
CA ALA A 236 10.15 -15.12 22.28
C ALA A 236 11.12 -14.37 23.20
N LYS A 237 12.39 -14.78 23.24
CA LYS A 237 13.43 -14.18 24.09
C LYS A 237 14.19 -13.03 23.42
N LEU A 238 14.01 -12.80 22.12
CA LEU A 238 14.65 -11.69 21.41
C LEU A 238 14.15 -10.34 21.96
N GLN A 239 15.09 -9.43 22.22
CA GLN A 239 14.78 -8.06 22.63
C GLN A 239 14.07 -7.28 21.53
N PRO A 240 13.22 -6.29 21.86
CA PRO A 240 12.73 -5.34 20.88
C PRO A 240 13.89 -4.67 20.11
N GLY A 241 13.76 -4.61 18.79
CA GLY A 241 14.77 -4.14 17.86
C GLY A 241 15.67 -5.25 17.31
N SER A 242 15.54 -6.50 17.78
CA SER A 242 16.40 -7.58 17.31
C SER A 242 16.18 -7.92 15.84
N ILE A 243 17.28 -8.11 15.10
CA ILE A 243 17.29 -8.57 13.71
C ILE A 243 18.08 -9.88 13.64
N PHE A 244 17.44 -10.92 13.11
CA PHE A 244 18.02 -12.24 12.92
C PHE A 244 18.14 -12.58 11.44
N ILE A 245 19.36 -12.77 10.96
CA ILE A 245 19.64 -13.22 9.59
C ILE A 245 19.79 -14.73 9.61
N ASP A 246 18.77 -15.43 9.14
CA ASP A 246 18.72 -16.89 9.05
C ASP A 246 19.35 -17.31 7.72
N VAL A 247 20.64 -17.66 7.77
CA VAL A 247 21.50 -17.77 6.57
C VAL A 247 21.33 -19.13 5.88
N ALA A 248 20.89 -20.17 6.58
CA ALA A 248 20.74 -21.51 6.01
C ALA A 248 19.49 -22.22 6.52
N LEU A 249 19.12 -23.30 5.84
CA LEU A 249 18.06 -24.21 6.27
C LEU A 249 18.66 -25.53 6.78
N PRO A 250 18.09 -26.17 7.83
CA PRO A 250 16.87 -25.79 8.57
C PRO A 250 17.03 -24.49 9.38
N ARG A 251 15.92 -23.76 9.56
CA ARG A 251 15.91 -22.44 10.23
C ARG A 251 16.45 -22.52 11.65
N ASP A 252 17.26 -21.55 12.05
CA ASP A 252 17.77 -21.48 13.42
C ASP A 252 16.76 -20.93 14.42
N VAL A 253 15.72 -20.25 13.93
CA VAL A 253 14.58 -19.82 14.74
C VAL A 253 13.56 -20.95 14.92
N ASN A 254 12.98 -21.06 16.11
CA ASN A 254 12.02 -22.09 16.49
C ASN A 254 10.59 -21.88 15.93
N VAL A 255 10.42 -21.24 14.78
CA VAL A 255 9.12 -20.91 14.18
C VAL A 255 9.06 -21.19 12.68
N ASP A 256 7.96 -21.80 12.24
CA ASP A 256 7.71 -22.13 10.83
C ASP A 256 7.05 -20.97 10.05
N ALA A 257 6.58 -19.94 10.75
CA ALA A 257 5.88 -18.78 10.19
C ALA A 257 6.36 -17.48 10.83
N ARG A 258 6.08 -16.36 10.15
CA ARG A 258 6.42 -15.01 10.62
C ARG A 258 5.87 -14.79 12.04
N PRO A 259 6.70 -14.36 13.00
CA PRO A 259 6.24 -14.08 14.37
C PRO A 259 5.16 -13.00 14.36
N ALA A 260 4.19 -13.06 15.27
CA ALA A 260 3.17 -12.01 15.45
C ALA A 260 3.72 -10.73 16.13
N ARG A 261 5.05 -10.61 16.22
CA ARG A 261 5.76 -9.48 16.84
C ARG A 261 6.27 -8.56 15.74
N ASP A 262 5.94 -7.28 15.85
CA ASP A 262 6.36 -6.25 14.89
C ASP A 262 7.61 -5.48 15.34
N ASP A 263 8.16 -5.84 16.50
CA ASP A 263 9.33 -5.21 17.13
C ASP A 263 10.63 -5.98 16.87
N ILE A 264 10.60 -7.07 16.11
CA ILE A 264 11.77 -7.85 15.69
C ILE A 264 11.67 -8.18 14.20
N LEU A 265 12.78 -8.57 13.57
CA LEU A 265 12.79 -8.99 12.17
C LEU A 265 13.65 -10.21 11.93
N ILE A 266 13.08 -11.19 11.23
CA ILE A 266 13.79 -12.38 10.77
C ILE A 266 13.97 -12.27 9.26
N ILE A 267 15.20 -12.42 8.77
CA ILE A 267 15.57 -12.25 7.37
C ILE A 267 16.04 -13.59 6.81
N ASP A 268 15.56 -13.94 5.61
CA ASP A 268 16.02 -15.07 4.82
C ASP A 268 17.39 -14.73 4.20
N GLY A 269 18.47 -14.97 4.93
CA GLY A 269 19.81 -14.51 4.57
C GLY A 269 20.53 -15.34 3.50
N GLY A 270 20.08 -16.57 3.24
CA GLY A 270 20.77 -17.53 2.37
C GLY A 270 20.39 -17.48 0.89
N CYS A 271 19.64 -16.47 0.46
CA CYS A 271 18.98 -16.46 -0.85
C CYS A 271 19.47 -15.32 -1.75
N VAL A 272 19.32 -15.50 -3.07
CA VAL A 272 19.60 -14.50 -4.09
C VAL A 272 18.42 -14.35 -5.06
N THR A 273 18.32 -13.21 -5.72
CA THR A 273 17.30 -12.88 -6.70
C THR A 273 17.95 -12.64 -8.06
N ALA A 274 17.40 -13.27 -9.10
CA ALA A 274 17.81 -13.06 -10.47
C ALA A 274 17.08 -11.84 -11.07
N THR A 275 17.79 -11.03 -11.85
CA THR A 275 17.19 -9.87 -12.54
C THR A 275 16.37 -10.28 -13.76
N ASP A 276 15.63 -9.33 -14.33
CA ASP A 276 14.88 -9.54 -15.57
C ASP A 276 15.77 -9.93 -16.76
N ALA A 277 17.04 -9.53 -16.72
CA ALA A 277 18.04 -9.91 -17.73
C ALA A 277 18.40 -11.40 -17.70
N VAL A 278 18.16 -12.10 -16.58
CA VAL A 278 18.37 -13.55 -16.48
C VAL A 278 17.15 -14.28 -17.02
N LYS A 279 17.41 -15.21 -17.94
CA LYS A 279 16.41 -16.12 -18.52
C LYS A 279 16.65 -17.51 -17.99
N LEU A 280 15.77 -17.99 -17.12
CA LEU A 280 15.73 -19.36 -16.64
C LEU A 280 14.73 -20.08 -17.54
N GLY A 281 15.17 -20.95 -18.46
CA GLY A 281 14.32 -21.50 -19.52
C GLY A 281 12.98 -22.09 -19.03
N GLY A 282 11.95 -22.02 -19.88
CA GLY A 282 10.55 -22.29 -19.52
C GLY A 282 9.60 -21.08 -19.63
N GLU A 283 10.04 -19.98 -20.26
CA GLU A 283 9.32 -18.70 -20.36
C GLU A 283 7.97 -18.73 -21.14
N SER A 284 7.46 -19.89 -21.56
CA SER A 284 6.24 -19.99 -22.37
C SER A 284 4.93 -19.61 -21.66
N LEU A 285 4.95 -19.32 -20.35
CA LEU A 285 3.77 -18.98 -19.54
C LEU A 285 3.85 -17.65 -18.78
N ASN A 286 4.91 -16.84 -18.95
CA ASN A 286 5.09 -15.56 -18.23
C ASN A 286 5.06 -15.63 -16.68
N VAL A 287 5.13 -16.82 -16.08
CA VAL A 287 5.25 -17.01 -14.63
C VAL A 287 6.68 -17.43 -14.32
N THR A 288 7.53 -16.50 -13.89
CA THR A 288 8.92 -16.82 -13.51
C THR A 288 9.16 -16.46 -12.05
N ILE A 289 9.46 -17.44 -11.21
CA ILE A 289 9.94 -17.19 -9.84
C ILE A 289 11.43 -16.84 -9.95
N LYS A 290 11.73 -15.54 -10.13
CA LYS A 290 13.11 -15.02 -10.18
C LYS A 290 13.64 -14.60 -8.81
N GLN A 291 12.79 -14.57 -7.79
CA GLN A 291 13.11 -14.09 -6.44
C GLN A 291 13.38 -15.25 -5.48
N GLN A 292 14.27 -15.02 -4.50
CA GLN A 292 14.55 -15.95 -3.39
C GLN A 292 15.05 -17.35 -3.82
N LEU A 293 15.94 -17.40 -4.81
CA LEU A 293 16.68 -18.60 -5.17
C LEU A 293 17.69 -18.95 -4.07
N ASN A 294 17.71 -20.21 -3.62
CA ASN A 294 18.69 -20.65 -2.63
C ASN A 294 20.12 -20.40 -3.13
N GLY A 295 20.97 -19.78 -2.30
CA GLY A 295 22.36 -19.46 -2.63
C GLY A 295 23.16 -20.68 -3.09
N CYS A 296 22.86 -21.86 -2.55
CA CYS A 296 23.54 -23.09 -2.94
C CYS A 296 23.22 -23.57 -4.36
N MET A 297 21.98 -23.36 -4.81
CA MET A 297 21.57 -23.64 -6.18
C MET A 297 22.15 -22.58 -7.11
N ALA A 298 22.07 -21.31 -6.73
CA ALA A 298 22.62 -20.21 -7.51
C ALA A 298 24.13 -20.38 -7.72
N GLU A 299 24.90 -20.79 -6.70
CA GLU A 299 26.34 -21.03 -6.84
C GLU A 299 26.66 -22.06 -7.92
N THR A 300 25.88 -23.14 -7.97
CA THR A 300 26.03 -24.19 -8.99
C THR A 300 25.75 -23.63 -10.39
N ILE A 301 24.73 -22.78 -10.53
CA ILE A 301 24.41 -22.09 -11.79
C ILE A 301 25.55 -21.14 -12.18
N ILE A 302 26.07 -20.33 -11.25
CA ILE A 302 27.16 -19.38 -11.50
C ILE A 302 28.44 -20.08 -11.97
N LEU A 303 28.85 -21.16 -11.28
CA LEU A 303 30.02 -21.94 -11.71
C LEU A 303 29.83 -22.56 -13.10
N ALA A 304 28.61 -23.03 -13.41
CA ALA A 304 28.29 -23.55 -14.74
C ALA A 304 28.30 -22.47 -15.83
N LEU A 305 27.83 -21.24 -15.52
CA LEU A 305 27.88 -20.09 -16.41
C LEU A 305 29.34 -19.67 -16.70
N GLU A 306 30.19 -19.67 -15.68
CA GLU A 306 31.64 -19.40 -15.79
C GLU A 306 32.46 -20.60 -16.31
N GLN A 307 31.80 -21.73 -16.61
CA GLN A 307 32.42 -22.98 -17.08
C GLN A 307 33.54 -23.51 -16.15
N ARG A 308 33.42 -23.30 -14.83
CA ARG A 308 34.42 -23.74 -13.83
C ARG A 308 34.17 -25.19 -13.41
N ARG A 309 35.05 -26.09 -13.87
CA ARG A 309 35.05 -27.52 -13.51
C ARG A 309 35.93 -27.80 -12.29
N GLU A 310 35.55 -27.28 -11.14
CA GLU A 310 36.32 -27.49 -9.90
C GLU A 310 35.43 -27.73 -8.68
N ASN A 311 36.01 -28.38 -7.68
CA ASN A 311 35.36 -28.50 -6.38
C ASN A 311 35.35 -27.14 -5.70
N TYR A 312 34.16 -26.67 -5.29
CA TYR A 312 33.99 -25.35 -4.73
C TYR A 312 33.23 -25.39 -3.39
N SER A 313 33.52 -24.42 -2.52
CA SER A 313 32.88 -24.27 -1.20
C SER A 313 32.90 -25.51 -0.29
N LEU A 314 33.89 -26.40 -0.43
CA LEU A 314 34.00 -27.61 0.38
C LEU A 314 34.85 -27.41 1.63
N GLY A 315 34.63 -28.24 2.63
CA GLY A 315 35.45 -28.27 3.84
C GLY A 315 35.02 -27.26 4.92
N ARG A 316 35.84 -27.13 5.97
CA ARG A 316 35.55 -26.26 7.11
C ARG A 316 35.88 -24.80 6.84
N TYR A 317 37.00 -24.55 6.17
CA TYR A 317 37.52 -23.20 5.94
C TYR A 317 37.13 -22.73 4.55
N LEU A 318 36.14 -21.84 4.49
CA LEU A 318 35.85 -21.08 3.28
C LEU A 318 36.67 -19.79 3.34
N GLU A 319 37.56 -19.60 2.38
CA GLU A 319 38.39 -18.40 2.33
C GLU A 319 37.52 -17.17 2.02
N PRO A 320 37.60 -16.07 2.82
CA PRO A 320 36.80 -14.87 2.59
C PRO A 320 36.93 -14.31 1.16
N VAL A 321 38.12 -14.41 0.57
CA VAL A 321 38.37 -13.98 -0.81
C VAL A 321 37.52 -14.77 -1.81
N LYS A 322 37.42 -16.09 -1.65
CA LYS A 322 36.56 -16.94 -2.50
C LYS A 322 35.07 -16.66 -2.29
N VAL A 323 34.66 -16.34 -1.07
CA VAL A 323 33.27 -15.94 -0.76
C VAL A 323 32.90 -14.64 -1.49
N LEU A 324 33.80 -13.65 -1.48
CA LEU A 324 33.60 -12.40 -2.22
C LEU A 324 33.65 -12.63 -3.74
N GLU A 325 34.63 -13.42 -4.22
CA GLU A 325 34.79 -13.76 -5.64
C GLU A 325 33.51 -14.36 -6.24
N ILE A 326 32.93 -15.38 -5.60
CA ILE A 326 31.71 -16.01 -6.13
C ILE A 326 30.50 -15.07 -6.06
N GLY A 327 30.47 -14.17 -5.08
CA GLY A 327 29.45 -13.12 -4.95
C GLY A 327 29.53 -12.10 -6.09
N GLU A 328 30.73 -11.62 -6.40
CA GLU A 328 30.97 -10.71 -7.54
C GLU A 328 30.61 -11.37 -8.88
N LEU A 329 30.93 -12.66 -9.05
CA LEU A 329 30.51 -13.43 -10.22
C LEU A 329 28.98 -13.59 -10.30
N ALA A 330 28.31 -13.76 -9.15
CA ALA A 330 26.86 -13.80 -9.09
C ALA A 330 26.24 -12.47 -9.54
N GLU A 331 26.72 -11.34 -9.00
CA GLU A 331 26.25 -10.00 -9.38
C GLU A 331 26.51 -9.72 -10.87
N LYS A 332 27.68 -10.09 -11.40
CA LYS A 332 28.02 -10.01 -12.84
C LYS A 332 27.01 -10.74 -13.72
N HIS A 333 26.51 -11.90 -13.27
CA HIS A 333 25.54 -12.69 -14.00
C HIS A 333 24.08 -12.30 -13.73
N GLY A 334 23.84 -11.29 -12.89
CA GLY A 334 22.51 -10.76 -12.59
C GLY A 334 21.81 -11.45 -11.41
N PHE A 335 22.56 -12.04 -10.48
CA PHE A 335 22.04 -12.62 -9.24
C PHE A 335 22.49 -11.77 -8.04
N TYR A 336 21.54 -11.21 -7.29
CA TYR A 336 21.81 -10.28 -6.18
C TYR A 336 21.22 -10.78 -4.87
N ALA A 337 21.83 -10.45 -3.74
CA ALA A 337 21.30 -10.78 -2.41
C ALA A 337 20.01 -10.00 -2.05
N TYR A 338 19.59 -9.05 -2.91
CA TYR A 338 18.44 -8.19 -2.72
C TYR A 338 17.43 -8.33 -3.87
N PRO A 339 16.13 -8.05 -3.64
CA PRO A 339 15.56 -7.57 -2.38
C PRO A 339 15.58 -8.63 -1.27
N LEU A 340 15.70 -8.18 -0.02
CA LEU A 340 15.65 -9.05 1.16
C LEU A 340 14.26 -9.66 1.31
N ALA A 341 14.14 -10.78 2.02
CA ALA A 341 12.85 -11.39 2.33
C ALA A 341 12.76 -11.89 3.77
N SER A 342 11.53 -12.00 4.28
CA SER A 342 11.15 -12.61 5.55
C SER A 342 10.08 -13.65 5.26
N PHE A 343 10.36 -14.93 5.49
CA PHE A 343 9.43 -16.02 5.18
C PHE A 343 8.93 -16.00 3.72
N GLY A 344 9.80 -15.62 2.78
CA GLY A 344 9.47 -15.49 1.36
C GLY A 344 8.74 -14.21 0.96
N GLU A 345 8.35 -13.35 1.92
CA GLU A 345 7.79 -12.03 1.65
C GLU A 345 8.88 -11.00 1.49
N ARG A 346 8.78 -10.12 0.50
CA ARG A 346 9.77 -9.07 0.25
C ARG A 346 9.84 -8.10 1.45
N ILE A 347 11.04 -7.91 1.97
CA ILE A 347 11.38 -6.85 2.93
C ILE A 347 11.83 -5.64 2.13
N ASP A 348 11.14 -4.51 2.33
CA ASP A 348 11.60 -3.20 1.90
C ASP A 348 12.32 -2.48 3.05
N ARG A 349 12.88 -1.30 2.75
CA ARG A 349 13.53 -0.46 3.76
C ARG A 349 12.58 -0.12 4.91
N GLN A 350 11.28 0.07 4.63
CA GLN A 350 10.25 0.44 5.62
C GLN A 350 10.19 -0.54 6.79
N HIS A 351 10.20 -1.84 6.49
CA HIS A 351 10.18 -2.89 7.51
C HIS A 351 11.34 -2.75 8.52
N VAL A 352 12.50 -2.33 8.04
CA VAL A 352 13.69 -2.14 8.87
C VAL A 352 13.68 -0.78 9.56
N THR A 353 13.23 0.29 8.89
CA THR A 353 13.09 1.61 9.52
C THR A 353 12.06 1.61 10.64
N ASN A 354 10.98 0.84 10.53
CA ASN A 354 9.98 0.67 11.60
C ASN A 354 10.59 0.06 12.88
N LEU A 355 11.70 -0.66 12.77
CA LEU A 355 12.46 -1.21 13.90
C LEU A 355 13.42 -0.19 14.50
N LYS A 356 13.74 0.91 13.79
CA LYS A 356 14.69 1.94 14.25
C LYS A 356 14.34 2.49 15.64
N ARG A 357 13.05 2.63 15.95
CA ARG A 357 12.54 3.06 17.27
C ARG A 357 12.84 2.07 18.40
N TYR A 358 12.88 0.78 18.11
CA TYR A 358 13.20 -0.28 19.07
C TYR A 358 14.70 -0.56 19.12
N TYR A 359 15.38 -0.45 17.97
CA TYR A 359 16.81 -0.62 17.86
C TYR A 359 17.55 0.51 18.62
N HIS A 360 17.20 1.77 18.33
CA HIS A 360 17.72 2.97 18.99
C HIS A 360 16.85 3.40 20.18
N GLN A 361 16.36 2.45 20.97
CA GLN A 361 15.45 2.72 22.08
C GLN A 361 15.98 3.81 23.02
N ASP A 362 17.29 3.94 23.23
CA ASP A 362 17.88 4.98 24.09
C ASP A 362 17.62 6.42 23.61
N ILE A 363 17.36 6.62 22.32
CA ILE A 363 17.01 7.93 21.72
C ILE A 363 15.51 8.21 21.87
N TYR A 364 14.67 7.17 21.90
CA TYR A 364 13.21 7.25 21.95
C TYR A 364 12.62 6.91 23.33
N ALA A 365 13.44 6.44 24.28
CA ALA A 365 13.07 6.12 25.65
C ALA A 365 12.93 7.41 26.44
N ILE A 366 11.75 8.01 26.34
CA ILE A 366 11.33 9.07 27.25
C ILE A 366 11.02 8.39 28.59
N ASP A 367 11.71 8.76 29.67
CA ASP A 367 11.15 8.55 31.00
C ASP A 367 9.89 9.41 31.06
N LYS A 368 8.73 8.74 31.00
CA LYS A 368 7.44 9.43 31.04
C LYS A 368 7.31 10.26 32.33
N GLY A 369 8.11 10.08 33.38
CA GLY A 369 8.10 10.92 34.57
C GLY A 369 8.79 12.29 34.44
N ASP A 370 9.69 12.49 33.46
CA ASP A 370 10.54 13.69 33.37
C ASP A 370 10.03 14.71 32.34
N THR A 371 9.59 15.87 32.83
CA THR A 371 9.11 17.00 32.00
C THR A 371 10.18 17.54 31.06
N SER A 372 11.46 17.54 31.47
CA SER A 372 12.57 18.07 30.65
C SER A 372 12.79 17.23 29.40
N GLN A 373 12.73 15.89 29.54
CA GLN A 373 12.85 14.96 28.43
C GLN A 373 11.67 15.06 27.47
N ARG A 374 10.44 15.22 27.99
CA ARG A 374 9.25 15.42 27.16
C ARG A 374 9.33 16.70 26.33
N LEU A 375 9.78 17.81 26.93
CA LEU A 375 9.94 19.08 26.21
C LEU A 375 11.01 18.95 25.12
N THR A 376 12.16 18.37 25.46
CA THR A 376 13.25 18.11 24.50
C THR A 376 12.76 17.26 23.32
N PHE A 377 11.97 16.22 23.57
CA PHE A 377 11.36 15.42 22.50
C PHE A 377 10.45 16.25 21.60
N ILE A 378 9.54 17.04 22.18
CA ILE A 378 8.59 17.87 21.41
C ILE A 378 9.35 18.89 20.55
N ASP A 379 10.31 19.61 21.16
CA ASP A 379 11.09 20.64 20.47
C ASP A 379 11.92 20.05 19.33
N ASN A 380 12.54 18.89 19.55
CA ASN A 380 13.28 18.17 18.50
C ASN A 380 12.37 17.78 17.33
N ILE A 381 11.15 17.32 17.58
CA ILE A 381 10.21 16.93 16.52
C ILE A 381 9.67 18.15 15.76
N ILE A 382 9.40 19.26 16.44
CA ILE A 382 8.92 20.51 15.80
C ILE A 382 10.02 21.16 14.96
N ALA A 383 11.25 21.19 15.46
CA ALA A 383 12.38 21.82 14.78
C ALA A 383 12.95 20.99 13.62
N GLN A 384 12.66 19.68 13.57
CA GLN A 384 13.13 18.80 12.52
C GLN A 384 12.57 19.22 11.15
N ASP A 385 13.45 19.27 10.15
CA ASP A 385 13.05 19.19 8.73
C ASP A 385 13.14 17.72 8.29
N PRO A 386 12.04 16.94 8.35
CA PRO A 386 12.11 15.49 8.16
C PRO A 386 12.43 15.12 6.70
N ALA A 387 13.00 13.96 6.44
CA ALA A 387 13.03 13.45 5.06
C ALA A 387 11.61 13.04 4.59
N LYS A 388 11.42 12.83 3.28
CA LYS A 388 10.17 12.27 2.71
C LYS A 388 9.79 10.99 3.43
N GLU A 389 10.73 10.05 3.51
CA GLU A 389 10.55 8.73 4.10
C GLU A 389 10.17 8.85 5.57
N ASP A 390 10.86 9.66 6.38
CA ASP A 390 10.51 9.85 7.81
C ASP A 390 9.05 10.32 8.00
N THR A 391 8.53 11.12 7.08
CA THR A 391 7.14 11.60 7.12
C THR A 391 6.16 10.48 6.74
N LEU A 392 6.47 9.69 5.71
CA LEU A 392 5.68 8.52 5.32
C LEU A 392 5.64 7.48 6.44
N ASP A 393 6.78 7.24 7.09
CA ASP A 393 6.93 6.33 8.24
C ASP A 393 6.02 6.78 9.40
N ARG A 394 6.06 8.09 9.71
CA ARG A 394 5.23 8.68 10.76
C ARG A 394 3.74 8.56 10.43
N HIS A 395 3.35 8.82 9.18
CA HIS A 395 1.97 8.69 8.74
C HIS A 395 1.48 7.23 8.77
N HIS A 396 2.33 6.30 8.32
CA HIS A 396 2.07 4.87 8.34
C HIS A 396 1.89 4.36 9.77
N GLN A 397 2.79 4.74 10.68
CA GLN A 397 2.80 4.24 12.05
C GLN A 397 1.68 4.83 12.92
N PHE A 398 1.37 6.13 12.77
CA PHE A 398 0.55 6.84 13.75
C PHE A 398 -0.80 7.33 13.22
N ILE A 399 -1.08 7.20 11.91
CA ILE A 399 -2.31 7.75 11.31
C ILE A 399 -3.03 6.71 10.44
N ASN A 400 -2.46 6.27 9.30
CA ASN A 400 -3.12 5.33 8.41
C ASN A 400 -2.11 4.57 7.50
N PRO A 401 -1.76 3.31 7.82
CA PRO A 401 -0.81 2.53 7.02
C PRO A 401 -1.34 2.21 5.62
N MET A 402 -2.61 1.80 5.51
CA MET A 402 -3.25 1.45 4.23
C MET A 402 -3.27 2.63 3.24
N MET A 403 -3.37 3.87 3.73
CA MET A 403 -3.30 5.05 2.88
C MET A 403 -1.90 5.22 2.28
N VAL A 404 -0.86 5.06 3.10
CA VAL A 404 0.53 5.13 2.64
C VAL A 404 0.82 4.03 1.62
N GLU A 405 0.40 2.80 1.90
CA GLU A 405 0.53 1.67 0.97
C GLU A 405 -0.22 1.90 -0.34
N PHE A 406 -1.46 2.40 -0.27
CA PHE A 406 -2.26 2.74 -1.44
C PHE A 406 -1.56 3.81 -2.30
N LEU A 407 -1.10 4.91 -1.69
CA LEU A 407 -0.42 5.97 -2.42
C LEU A 407 0.91 5.49 -3.01
N LYS A 408 1.68 4.65 -2.29
CA LYS A 408 2.90 4.01 -2.81
C LYS A 408 2.58 3.10 -4.01
N GLN A 409 1.51 2.31 -3.93
CA GLN A 409 1.05 1.45 -5.03
C GLN A 409 0.65 2.27 -6.26
N GLN A 410 -0.03 3.40 -6.06
CA GLN A 410 -0.36 4.35 -7.14
C GLN A 410 0.82 5.24 -7.54
N ARG A 411 1.97 5.12 -6.86
CA ARG A 411 3.16 5.98 -6.99
C ARG A 411 2.84 7.49 -6.92
N CYS A 412 1.93 7.84 -6.02
CA CYS A 412 1.45 9.19 -5.75
C CYS A 412 1.67 9.57 -4.26
N ASP A 413 2.67 8.98 -3.60
CA ASP A 413 3.01 9.13 -2.19
C ASP A 413 3.78 10.43 -1.88
N ASN A 414 3.30 11.54 -2.45
CA ASN A 414 3.97 12.83 -2.36
C ASN A 414 3.88 13.42 -0.95
N VAL A 415 4.96 14.07 -0.52
CA VAL A 415 4.99 14.93 0.68
C VAL A 415 5.25 16.35 0.20
N PHE A 416 4.21 17.19 0.22
CA PHE A 416 4.29 18.57 -0.25
C PHE A 416 4.84 19.51 0.81
N ARG A 417 5.75 20.41 0.43
CA ARG A 417 6.41 21.40 1.30
C ARG A 417 5.92 22.82 1.10
N LYS A 418 5.46 23.12 -0.10
CA LYS A 418 4.96 24.44 -0.46
C LYS A 418 3.74 24.30 -1.36
N ALA A 419 2.83 25.25 -1.28
CA ALA A 419 1.66 25.31 -2.13
C ALA A 419 1.33 26.76 -2.45
N GLN A 420 1.03 27.08 -3.71
CA GLN A 420 0.69 28.44 -4.13
C GLN A 420 -0.19 28.43 -5.38
N GLY A 421 -1.35 29.10 -5.32
CA GLY A 421 -2.29 29.17 -6.44
C GLY A 421 -2.79 27.77 -6.81
N THR A 422 -2.46 27.31 -8.01
CA THR A 422 -2.82 25.99 -8.56
C THR A 422 -1.77 24.91 -8.32
N MET A 423 -0.62 25.25 -7.73
CA MET A 423 0.55 24.38 -7.68
C MET A 423 0.89 23.90 -6.27
N LEU A 424 1.25 22.62 -6.16
CA LEU A 424 1.84 21.98 -4.97
C LEU A 424 3.29 21.57 -5.28
N TYR A 425 4.22 21.77 -4.35
CA TYR A 425 5.64 21.49 -4.55
C TYR A 425 6.11 20.45 -3.53
N ASP A 426 6.72 19.37 -4.00
CA ASP A 426 7.24 18.30 -3.14
C ASP A 426 8.59 18.66 -2.49
N ASN A 427 9.21 17.69 -1.81
CA ASN A 427 10.51 17.84 -1.16
C ASN A 427 11.66 18.18 -2.12
N ASP A 428 11.55 17.77 -3.38
CA ASP A 428 12.57 18.01 -4.41
C ASP A 428 12.31 19.32 -5.17
N GLY A 429 11.23 20.03 -4.82
CA GLY A 429 10.80 21.27 -5.47
C GLY A 429 10.00 21.04 -6.76
N THR A 430 9.60 19.80 -7.06
CA THR A 430 8.80 19.47 -8.25
C THR A 430 7.38 20.00 -8.09
N GLY A 431 6.92 20.78 -9.06
CA GLY A 431 5.59 21.40 -9.06
C GLY A 431 4.52 20.53 -9.70
N TYR A 432 3.44 20.28 -8.97
CA TYR A 432 2.27 19.53 -9.39
C TYR A 432 1.06 20.45 -9.56
N LEU A 433 0.37 20.33 -10.70
CA LEU A 433 -0.89 21.03 -10.96
C LEU A 433 -2.02 20.33 -10.20
N ASP A 434 -2.71 21.07 -9.33
CA ASP A 434 -3.75 20.52 -8.46
C ASP A 434 -5.14 20.60 -9.11
N MET A 435 -5.64 19.46 -9.58
CA MET A 435 -7.01 19.31 -10.09
C MET A 435 -7.96 18.67 -9.05
N VAL A 436 -7.48 18.44 -7.82
CA VAL A 436 -8.27 17.93 -6.68
C VAL A 436 -8.76 19.07 -5.81
N ALA A 437 -7.94 20.12 -5.64
CA ALA A 437 -8.22 21.35 -4.89
C ALA A 437 -8.75 21.09 -3.47
N GLY A 438 -8.11 20.16 -2.74
CA GLY A 438 -8.54 19.76 -1.40
C GLY A 438 -9.98 19.21 -1.37
N TYR A 439 -10.39 18.51 -2.43
CA TYR A 439 -11.75 18.04 -2.65
C TYR A 439 -12.80 19.17 -2.76
N GLY A 440 -12.37 20.36 -3.20
CA GLY A 440 -13.22 21.51 -3.47
C GLY A 440 -13.20 22.60 -2.39
N CYS A 441 -12.29 22.52 -1.42
CA CYS A 441 -12.11 23.59 -0.41
C CYS A 441 -11.14 24.70 -0.83
N LEU A 442 -10.51 24.58 -2.00
CA LEU A 442 -9.50 25.51 -2.51
C LEU A 442 -9.97 26.25 -3.77
N ASN A 443 -11.19 26.79 -3.80
CA ASN A 443 -11.67 27.59 -4.95
C ASN A 443 -10.74 28.77 -5.27
N LEU A 444 -10.10 29.39 -4.27
CA LEU A 444 -9.14 30.48 -4.45
C LEU A 444 -7.69 30.01 -4.67
N GLY A 445 -7.46 28.70 -4.73
CA GLY A 445 -6.12 28.11 -4.76
C GLY A 445 -5.46 28.03 -3.39
N HIS A 446 -4.22 27.56 -3.39
CA HIS A 446 -3.38 27.39 -2.21
C HIS A 446 -2.82 28.74 -1.73
N ASN A 447 -2.90 28.99 -0.42
CA ASN A 447 -2.38 30.19 0.26
C ASN A 447 -2.75 31.52 -0.43
N PRO A 448 -4.06 31.81 -0.62
CA PRO A 448 -4.49 33.04 -1.27
C PRO A 448 -4.08 34.25 -0.41
N SER A 449 -3.24 35.12 -0.97
CA SER A 449 -2.55 36.19 -0.24
C SER A 449 -3.50 37.11 0.52
N ALA A 450 -4.65 37.46 -0.06
CA ALA A 450 -5.67 38.29 0.57
C ALA A 450 -6.22 37.65 1.85
N VAL A 451 -6.58 36.36 1.81
CA VAL A 451 -7.13 35.64 2.97
C VAL A 451 -6.05 35.43 4.03
N SER A 452 -4.84 35.01 3.62
CA SER A 452 -3.71 34.83 4.53
C SER A 452 -3.34 36.14 5.24
N GLN A 453 -3.37 37.28 4.53
CA GLN A 453 -3.08 38.58 5.12
C GLN A 453 -4.18 39.02 6.09
N ALA A 454 -5.46 38.83 5.75
CA ALA A 454 -6.57 39.16 6.64
C ALA A 454 -6.50 38.38 7.96
N VAL A 455 -6.18 37.08 7.89
CA VAL A 455 -5.99 36.24 9.08
C VAL A 455 -4.81 36.72 9.93
N LYS A 456 -3.65 37.01 9.30
CA LYS A 456 -2.47 37.53 10.00
C LYS A 456 -2.77 38.86 10.69
N THR A 457 -3.38 39.80 9.97
CA THR A 457 -3.74 41.11 10.53
C THR A 457 -4.68 40.97 11.73
N PHE A 458 -5.71 40.10 11.66
CA PHE A 458 -6.59 39.86 12.80
C PHE A 458 -5.85 39.30 14.04
N LEU A 459 -4.86 38.42 13.82
CA LEU A 459 -4.03 37.90 14.90
C LEU A 459 -3.08 38.96 15.48
N ASP A 460 -2.45 39.77 14.62
CA ASP A 460 -1.56 40.87 15.02
C ASP A 460 -2.32 41.94 15.83
N GLU A 461 -3.59 42.18 15.49
CA GLU A 461 -4.51 43.08 16.21
C GLU A 461 -5.11 42.46 17.47
N GLN A 462 -4.71 41.24 17.86
CA GLN A 462 -5.19 40.52 19.04
C GLN A 462 -6.70 40.29 19.05
N GLY A 463 -7.29 40.04 17.88
CA GLY A 463 -8.73 39.86 17.72
C GLY A 463 -9.30 38.71 18.59
N PRO A 464 -10.42 38.93 19.31
CA PRO A 464 -11.01 37.90 20.16
C PRO A 464 -11.69 36.83 19.32
N ASN A 465 -11.35 35.55 19.52
CA ASN A 465 -11.83 34.46 18.65
C ASN A 465 -13.06 33.71 19.20
N PHE A 466 -12.87 32.78 20.14
CA PHE A 466 -13.92 31.88 20.64
C PHE A 466 -14.70 32.49 21.81
N ILE A 467 -15.46 33.53 21.52
CA ILE A 467 -16.25 34.30 22.50
C ILE A 467 -17.76 34.28 22.21
N GLN A 468 -18.19 33.62 21.14
CA GLN A 468 -19.50 33.75 20.52
C GLN A 468 -20.70 33.27 21.36
N TYR A 469 -20.45 32.51 22.43
CA TYR A 469 -21.48 32.06 23.37
C TYR A 469 -21.39 32.73 24.75
N ILE A 470 -20.41 33.62 24.96
CA ILE A 470 -20.29 34.44 26.17
C ILE A 470 -20.37 35.93 25.88
N SER A 471 -20.29 36.33 24.61
CA SER A 471 -20.50 37.68 24.09
C SER A 471 -20.94 37.64 22.63
N VAL A 472 -21.15 38.81 22.02
CA VAL A 472 -21.54 38.94 20.61
C VAL A 472 -20.30 38.98 19.71
N PRO A 473 -20.13 38.03 18.76
CA PRO A 473 -18.97 37.98 17.88
C PRO A 473 -19.11 38.91 16.66
N GLU A 474 -18.36 40.01 16.63
CA GLU A 474 -18.50 41.04 15.58
C GLU A 474 -18.28 40.53 14.15
N HIS A 475 -17.20 39.80 13.87
CA HIS A 475 -16.90 39.34 12.50
C HIS A 475 -17.86 38.23 12.06
N THR A 476 -18.27 37.38 12.98
CA THR A 476 -19.30 36.36 12.72
C THR A 476 -20.66 36.99 12.44
N ALA A 477 -21.02 38.10 13.11
CA ALA A 477 -22.23 38.85 12.79
C ALA A 477 -22.17 39.45 11.38
N LYS A 478 -21.04 40.06 10.98
CA LYS A 478 -20.80 40.55 9.61
C LYS A 478 -20.94 39.44 8.57
N LEU A 479 -20.34 38.28 8.84
CA LEU A 479 -20.44 37.12 7.93
C LEU A 479 -21.88 36.63 7.80
N ALA A 480 -22.63 36.55 8.89
CA ALA A 480 -24.04 36.15 8.85
C ALA A 480 -24.87 37.08 7.98
N GLU A 481 -24.66 38.40 8.13
CA GLU A 481 -25.33 39.42 7.31
C GLU A 481 -24.99 39.24 5.82
N VAL A 482 -23.71 39.14 5.48
CA VAL A 482 -23.26 38.95 4.09
C VAL A 482 -23.84 37.67 3.50
N LEU A 483 -23.76 36.56 4.21
CA LEU A 483 -24.27 35.27 3.74
C LEU A 483 -25.79 35.29 3.49
N CYS A 484 -26.58 35.88 4.39
CA CYS A 484 -28.02 36.00 4.20
C CYS A 484 -28.39 36.87 3.00
N HIS A 485 -27.64 37.95 2.73
CA HIS A 485 -27.91 38.82 1.58
C HIS A 485 -27.48 38.23 0.23
N LEU A 486 -26.44 37.39 0.22
CA LEU A 486 -25.96 36.76 -1.01
C LEU A 486 -26.73 35.48 -1.34
N ALA A 487 -27.21 34.74 -0.34
CA ALA A 487 -27.87 33.46 -0.54
C ALA A 487 -29.20 33.59 -1.29
N PRO A 488 -29.57 32.59 -2.11
CA PRO A 488 -30.89 32.53 -2.74
C PRO A 488 -32.00 32.29 -1.72
N GLY A 489 -33.23 32.66 -2.07
CA GLY A 489 -34.40 32.59 -1.19
C GLY A 489 -34.38 33.66 -0.09
N GLU A 490 -35.23 33.47 0.93
CA GLU A 490 -35.41 34.45 2.02
C GLU A 490 -34.62 34.06 3.29
N MET A 491 -33.31 33.84 3.14
CA MET A 491 -32.45 33.48 4.27
C MET A 491 -32.35 34.63 5.27
N GLY A 492 -32.50 34.32 6.57
CA GLY A 492 -32.46 35.33 7.62
C GLY A 492 -31.71 34.95 8.87
N ARG A 493 -31.26 33.70 9.00
CA ARG A 493 -30.49 33.21 10.14
C ARG A 493 -29.39 32.28 9.67
N VAL A 494 -28.26 32.30 10.38
CA VAL A 494 -27.12 31.42 10.13
C VAL A 494 -26.67 30.79 11.44
N PHE A 495 -26.48 29.48 11.42
CA PHE A 495 -25.71 28.77 12.44
C PHE A 495 -24.33 28.43 11.86
N PHE A 496 -23.27 28.71 12.63
CA PHE A 496 -21.90 28.42 12.23
C PHE A 496 -21.37 27.17 12.93
N SER A 497 -20.74 26.31 12.15
CA SER A 497 -20.09 25.07 12.56
C SER A 497 -18.65 25.03 11.99
N ASN A 498 -17.99 23.87 12.05
CA ASN A 498 -16.58 23.75 11.68
C ASN A 498 -16.36 22.94 10.39
N SER A 499 -17.42 22.35 9.82
CA SER A 499 -17.32 21.49 8.65
C SER A 499 -18.66 21.32 7.95
N GLY A 500 -18.63 20.74 6.75
CA GLY A 500 -19.84 20.41 5.99
C GLY A 500 -20.75 19.42 6.70
N THR A 501 -20.18 18.34 7.26
CA THR A 501 -20.97 17.32 7.97
C THR A 501 -21.66 17.93 9.20
N GLU A 502 -21.02 18.87 9.92
CA GLU A 502 -21.67 19.57 11.03
C GLU A 502 -22.76 20.55 10.58
N ALA A 503 -22.60 21.20 9.42
CA ALA A 503 -23.66 22.03 8.83
C ALA A 503 -24.89 21.18 8.46
N VAL A 504 -24.67 19.98 7.93
CA VAL A 504 -25.75 19.02 7.67
C VAL A 504 -26.43 18.56 8.96
N GLU A 505 -25.67 18.23 10.02
CA GLU A 505 -26.25 17.89 11.33
C GLU A 505 -27.12 19.04 11.89
N ALA A 506 -26.68 20.29 11.71
CA ALA A 506 -27.46 21.47 12.09
C ALA A 506 -28.76 21.58 11.29
N ALA A 507 -28.73 21.33 9.98
CA ALA A 507 -29.93 21.31 9.14
C ALA A 507 -30.90 20.19 9.55
N ILE A 508 -30.40 18.98 9.81
CA ILE A 508 -31.21 17.84 10.30
C ILE A 508 -31.91 18.23 11.61
N LYS A 509 -31.18 18.79 12.58
CA LYS A 509 -31.74 19.19 13.87
C LYS A 509 -32.74 20.34 13.74
N LEU A 510 -32.46 21.31 12.87
CA LEU A 510 -33.34 22.43 12.58
C LEU A 510 -34.67 21.93 12.01
N ALA A 511 -34.63 21.06 10.99
CA ALA A 511 -35.81 20.49 10.37
C ALA A 511 -36.67 19.71 11.38
N LYS A 512 -36.05 18.84 12.18
CA LYS A 512 -36.74 18.09 13.24
C LYS A 512 -37.42 19.01 14.26
N ALA A 513 -36.69 20.03 14.74
CA ALA A 513 -37.20 20.95 15.76
C ALA A 513 -38.31 21.89 15.22
N ALA A 514 -38.19 22.34 13.96
CA ALA A 514 -39.15 23.26 13.34
C ALA A 514 -40.45 22.57 12.94
N THR A 515 -40.38 21.32 12.49
CA THR A 515 -41.54 20.57 11.98
C THR A 515 -42.17 19.64 13.02
N GLY A 516 -41.42 19.25 14.06
CA GLY A 516 -41.81 18.20 14.99
C GLY A 516 -41.78 16.78 14.39
N LYS A 517 -41.40 16.65 13.12
CA LYS A 517 -41.36 15.37 12.40
C LYS A 517 -39.93 14.82 12.35
N PRO A 518 -39.72 13.52 12.60
CA PRO A 518 -38.39 12.93 12.64
C PRO A 518 -37.81 12.64 11.24
N GLY A 519 -38.64 12.45 10.23
CA GLY A 519 -38.21 11.93 8.94
C GLY A 519 -37.65 12.98 7.99
N ILE A 520 -36.62 12.57 7.25
CA ILE A 520 -35.98 13.36 6.20
C ILE A 520 -35.81 12.46 4.97
N ALA A 521 -36.33 12.90 3.84
CA ALA A 521 -36.07 12.25 2.56
C ALA A 521 -34.71 12.69 2.01
N TYR A 522 -34.00 11.79 1.34
CA TYR A 522 -32.72 12.07 0.69
C TYR A 522 -32.59 11.24 -0.59
N LEU A 523 -31.70 11.66 -1.49
CA LEU A 523 -31.55 11.01 -2.79
C LEU A 523 -30.52 9.88 -2.74
N LYS A 524 -30.80 8.77 -3.41
CA LYS A 524 -29.84 7.69 -3.65
C LYS A 524 -28.57 8.28 -4.26
N ASN A 525 -27.42 7.76 -3.83
CA ASN A 525 -26.08 8.19 -4.26
C ASN A 525 -25.65 9.60 -3.76
N SER A 526 -26.42 10.23 -2.87
CA SER A 526 -26.03 11.49 -2.20
C SER A 526 -24.77 11.34 -1.33
N TYR A 527 -24.15 12.47 -1.00
CA TYR A 527 -23.10 12.57 0.00
C TYR A 527 -23.26 13.84 0.84
N HIS A 528 -23.63 13.66 2.11
CA HIS A 528 -23.85 14.78 3.03
C HIS A 528 -22.89 14.78 4.23
N GLY A 529 -21.94 13.83 4.27
CA GLY A 529 -20.93 13.75 5.31
C GLY A 529 -20.85 12.39 5.99
N LYS A 530 -20.11 12.32 7.09
CA LYS A 530 -19.72 11.05 7.74
C LYS A 530 -19.94 11.02 9.25
N THR A 531 -20.42 12.09 9.88
CA THR A 531 -21.01 11.99 11.22
C THR A 531 -22.30 11.17 11.15
N LEU A 532 -22.67 10.48 12.23
CA LEU A 532 -23.74 9.46 12.17
C LEU A 532 -25.08 10.00 11.66
N GLY A 533 -25.45 11.26 11.94
CA GLY A 533 -26.69 11.84 11.41
C GLY A 533 -26.60 12.16 9.92
N ALA A 534 -25.56 12.86 9.49
CA ALA A 534 -25.29 13.12 8.08
C ALA A 534 -25.12 11.83 7.25
N LEU A 535 -24.47 10.81 7.83
CA LEU A 535 -24.30 9.50 7.24
C LEU A 535 -25.65 8.77 7.06
N SER A 536 -26.63 9.03 7.93
CA SER A 536 -27.97 8.45 7.85
C SER A 536 -28.74 8.89 6.59
N ILE A 537 -28.39 10.05 6.03
CA ILE A 537 -28.95 10.59 4.79
C ILE A 537 -27.96 10.60 3.62
N THR A 538 -26.78 9.99 3.78
CA THR A 538 -25.82 9.75 2.68
C THR A 538 -26.15 8.45 1.99
N GLY A 539 -26.64 8.50 0.74
CA GLY A 539 -27.23 7.36 0.00
C GLY A 539 -26.23 6.42 -0.66
N ARG A 540 -25.15 6.04 0.05
CA ARG A 540 -24.13 5.13 -0.47
C ARG A 540 -23.73 4.04 0.53
N GLU A 541 -24.05 2.79 0.19
CA GLU A 541 -23.89 1.64 1.09
C GLU A 541 -22.45 1.42 1.58
N LYS A 542 -21.46 1.70 0.74
CA LYS A 542 -20.04 1.52 1.10
C LYS A 542 -19.60 2.35 2.31
N HIS A 543 -20.29 3.47 2.58
CA HIS A 543 -20.04 4.32 3.73
C HIS A 543 -20.90 3.94 4.95
N ARG A 544 -22.06 3.33 4.73
CA ARG A 544 -23.08 3.07 5.78
C ARG A 544 -22.93 1.70 6.44
N LYS A 545 -22.58 0.66 5.66
CA LYS A 545 -22.74 -0.76 6.02
C LYS A 545 -22.11 -1.18 7.35
N TYR A 546 -21.05 -0.49 7.79
CA TYR A 546 -20.30 -0.82 9.01
C TYR A 546 -20.85 -0.16 10.29
N PHE A 547 -21.83 0.74 10.16
CA PHE A 547 -22.33 1.58 11.25
C PHE A 547 -23.85 1.42 11.48
N GLN A 548 -24.43 0.37 10.91
CA GLN A 548 -25.85 0.08 11.07
C GLN A 548 -26.18 -0.40 12.50
N PRO A 549 -27.36 -0.08 13.06
CA PRO A 549 -28.40 0.77 12.48
C PRO A 549 -28.09 2.28 12.61
N LEU A 550 -28.39 3.03 11.54
CA LEU A 550 -28.32 4.50 11.50
C LEU A 550 -29.62 5.17 12.02
N ILE A 551 -29.72 6.50 11.98
CA ILE A 551 -30.90 7.22 12.46
C ILE A 551 -32.15 6.77 11.69
N GLN A 552 -33.21 6.46 12.43
CA GLN A 552 -34.49 6.00 11.88
C GLN A 552 -35.29 7.12 11.18
N ALA A 553 -36.33 6.74 10.43
CA ALA A 553 -37.22 7.62 9.66
C ALA A 553 -36.56 8.36 8.48
N MET A 554 -35.32 8.01 8.11
CA MET A 554 -34.67 8.55 6.91
C MET A 554 -35.12 7.75 5.68
N VAL A 555 -35.55 8.45 4.61
CA VAL A 555 -36.15 7.82 3.42
C VAL A 555 -35.27 8.05 2.21
N GLU A 556 -34.68 6.98 1.67
CA GLU A 556 -33.94 7.06 0.40
C GLU A 556 -34.92 7.07 -0.78
N VAL A 557 -34.74 8.03 -1.69
CA VAL A 557 -35.52 8.18 -2.92
C VAL A 557 -34.58 8.04 -4.12
N PRO A 558 -34.96 7.32 -5.19
CA PRO A 558 -34.17 7.31 -6.42
C PRO A 558 -33.91 8.74 -6.95
N PHE A 559 -32.68 9.00 -7.40
CA PHE A 559 -32.33 10.29 -8.01
C PHE A 559 -33.09 10.48 -9.33
N ALA A 560 -33.55 11.70 -9.59
CA ALA A 560 -34.32 12.06 -10.79
C ALA A 560 -35.70 11.39 -10.94
N ASP A 561 -36.27 10.84 -9.86
CA ASP A 561 -37.61 10.22 -9.85
C ASP A 561 -38.61 11.08 -9.05
N LEU A 562 -39.38 11.90 -9.76
CA LEU A 562 -40.34 12.84 -9.15
C LEU A 562 -41.56 12.15 -8.54
N ASP A 563 -41.96 10.98 -9.06
CA ASP A 563 -43.13 10.27 -8.54
C ASP A 563 -42.78 9.54 -7.24
N ALA A 564 -41.63 8.86 -7.19
CA ALA A 564 -41.12 8.28 -5.95
C ALA A 564 -40.85 9.37 -4.89
N LEU A 565 -40.36 10.54 -5.30
CA LEU A 565 -40.18 11.67 -4.40
C LEU A 565 -41.52 12.16 -3.83
N ARG A 566 -42.54 12.33 -4.67
CA ARG A 566 -43.88 12.76 -4.23
C ARG A 566 -44.46 11.78 -3.22
N GLU A 567 -44.35 10.48 -3.46
CA GLU A 567 -44.79 9.44 -2.53
C GLU A 567 -44.04 9.53 -1.18
N ALA A 568 -42.71 9.68 -1.22
CA ALA A 568 -41.90 9.78 -0.02
C ALA A 568 -42.25 11.02 0.83
N LEU A 569 -42.47 12.17 0.19
CA LEU A 569 -42.77 13.44 0.87
C LEU A 569 -44.23 13.55 1.36
N GLN A 570 -45.13 12.71 0.88
CA GLN A 570 -46.52 12.61 1.38
C GLN A 570 -46.62 11.86 2.71
N ARG A 571 -45.56 11.18 3.16
CA ARG A 571 -45.55 10.48 4.44
C ARG A 571 -45.70 11.44 5.61
N ASP A 572 -46.57 11.09 6.56
CA ASP A 572 -46.85 11.92 7.74
C ASP A 572 -45.60 12.20 8.60
N ASP A 573 -44.66 11.25 8.66
CA ASP A 573 -43.45 11.34 9.47
C ASP A 573 -42.31 12.12 8.81
N VAL A 574 -42.43 12.53 7.54
CA VAL A 574 -41.39 13.27 6.81
C VAL A 574 -41.63 14.78 6.90
N GLY A 575 -40.62 15.51 7.39
CA GLY A 575 -40.67 16.96 7.56
C GLY A 575 -39.82 17.74 6.56
N ALA A 576 -38.85 17.09 5.90
CA ALA A 576 -37.92 17.77 5.01
C ALA A 576 -37.33 16.84 3.94
N LEU A 577 -36.84 17.45 2.87
CA LEU A 577 -36.01 16.84 1.83
C LEU A 577 -34.60 17.41 1.91
N MET A 578 -33.57 16.56 1.81
CA MET A 578 -32.18 16.94 1.60
C MET A 578 -31.72 16.55 0.19
N LEU A 579 -31.09 17.49 -0.53
CA LEU A 579 -30.47 17.22 -1.83
C LEU A 579 -29.23 18.08 -2.07
N GLU A 580 -28.36 17.63 -2.97
CA GLU A 580 -27.30 18.45 -3.60
C GLU A 580 -27.83 18.96 -4.96
N PRO A 581 -27.53 20.20 -5.39
CA PRO A 581 -27.90 20.67 -6.74
C PRO A 581 -27.29 19.82 -7.85
N ILE A 582 -26.05 19.37 -7.64
CA ILE A 582 -25.32 18.40 -8.48
C ILE A 582 -24.69 17.40 -7.53
N GLN A 583 -24.97 16.10 -7.70
CA GLN A 583 -24.36 15.07 -6.85
C GLN A 583 -22.86 14.97 -7.11
N GLY A 584 -22.04 15.46 -6.18
CA GLY A 584 -20.59 15.56 -6.39
C GLY A 584 -19.91 14.21 -6.26
N GLU A 585 -19.94 13.64 -5.05
CA GLU A 585 -19.32 12.33 -4.81
C GLU A 585 -20.02 11.22 -5.57
N GLY A 586 -21.29 11.41 -5.92
CA GLY A 586 -22.10 10.51 -6.74
C GLY A 586 -21.62 10.30 -8.18
N GLY A 587 -20.62 11.06 -8.66
CA GLY A 587 -20.12 10.95 -10.03
C GLY A 587 -20.42 12.16 -10.91
N VAL A 588 -20.61 13.34 -10.29
CA VAL A 588 -20.85 14.63 -10.94
C VAL A 588 -22.08 14.60 -11.86
N HIS A 589 -23.20 14.08 -11.32
CA HIS A 589 -24.46 14.03 -12.06
C HIS A 589 -25.19 15.37 -11.96
N VAL A 590 -25.23 16.08 -13.09
CA VAL A 590 -26.11 17.25 -13.27
C VAL A 590 -27.55 16.72 -13.38
N PRO A 591 -28.51 17.23 -12.59
CA PRO A 591 -29.89 16.79 -12.68
C PRO A 591 -30.48 17.10 -14.07
N PRO A 592 -31.51 16.35 -14.52
CA PRO A 592 -32.25 16.69 -15.72
C PRO A 592 -32.84 18.10 -15.63
N ALA A 593 -32.89 18.82 -16.75
CA ALA A 593 -33.41 20.18 -16.78
C ALA A 593 -34.84 20.27 -16.21
N GLY A 594 -35.06 21.20 -15.27
CA GLY A 594 -36.35 21.44 -14.61
C GLY A 594 -36.66 20.47 -13.47
N TYR A 595 -35.77 19.51 -13.19
CA TYR A 595 -35.94 18.59 -12.06
C TYR A 595 -35.94 19.34 -10.73
N LEU A 596 -34.98 20.24 -10.48
CA LEU A 596 -34.88 20.92 -9.20
C LEU A 596 -36.07 21.88 -9.00
N SER A 597 -36.49 22.59 -10.06
CA SER A 597 -37.71 23.42 -9.98
C SER A 597 -38.95 22.59 -9.66
N ALA A 598 -39.09 21.38 -10.23
CA ALA A 598 -40.19 20.47 -9.93
C ALA A 598 -40.12 19.94 -8.48
N VAL A 599 -38.93 19.58 -7.99
CA VAL A 599 -38.69 19.19 -6.59
C VAL A 599 -39.13 20.30 -5.64
N GLN A 600 -38.75 21.55 -5.91
CA GLN A 600 -39.18 22.70 -5.13
C GLN A 600 -40.70 22.83 -5.06
N GLN A 601 -41.39 22.66 -6.20
CA GLN A 601 -42.85 22.72 -6.22
C GLN A 601 -43.46 21.58 -5.39
N ILE A 602 -42.93 20.35 -5.49
CA ILE A 602 -43.41 19.22 -4.68
C ILE A 602 -43.22 19.51 -3.19
N CYS A 603 -42.07 20.04 -2.76
CA CYS A 603 -41.85 20.39 -1.37
C CYS A 603 -42.84 21.45 -0.86
N ARG A 604 -43.19 22.44 -1.71
CA ARG A 604 -44.23 23.44 -1.42
C ARG A 604 -45.60 22.79 -1.28
N ASP A 605 -45.96 21.89 -2.19
CA ASP A 605 -47.27 21.22 -2.21
C ASP A 605 -47.47 20.28 -1.01
N THR A 606 -46.39 19.62 -0.54
CA THR A 606 -46.43 18.71 0.63
C THR A 606 -46.16 19.40 1.96
N GLY A 607 -45.75 20.67 1.95
CA GLY A 607 -45.36 21.41 3.15
C GLY A 607 -44.08 20.89 3.82
N THR A 608 -43.23 20.17 3.09
CA THR A 608 -41.91 19.73 3.58
C THR A 608 -40.85 20.79 3.32
N LEU A 609 -39.89 20.94 4.24
CA LEU A 609 -38.79 21.88 4.06
C LEU A 609 -37.83 21.40 2.95
N LEU A 610 -37.48 22.28 2.02
CA LEU A 610 -36.45 22.06 1.02
C LEU A 610 -35.07 22.45 1.58
N MET A 611 -34.23 21.46 1.87
CA MET A 611 -32.86 21.67 2.33
C MET A 611 -31.88 21.37 1.20
N VAL A 612 -31.02 22.33 0.89
CA VAL A 612 -30.07 22.23 -0.23
C VAL A 612 -28.64 22.27 0.27
N ASP A 613 -27.92 21.17 0.05
CA ASP A 613 -26.51 21.02 0.35
C ASP A 613 -25.66 21.61 -0.78
N GLU A 614 -25.17 22.82 -0.57
CA GLU A 614 -24.25 23.53 -1.47
C GLU A 614 -22.81 23.56 -0.92
N ILE A 615 -22.46 22.60 -0.05
CA ILE A 615 -21.11 22.50 0.49
C ILE A 615 -20.09 22.29 -0.63
N GLN A 616 -20.47 21.56 -1.69
CA GLN A 616 -19.60 21.29 -2.85
C GLN A 616 -19.83 22.27 -4.01
N THR A 617 -21.09 22.56 -4.33
CA THR A 617 -21.49 23.29 -5.54
C THR A 617 -21.45 24.80 -5.37
N GLY A 618 -21.51 25.28 -4.12
CA GLY A 618 -21.58 26.69 -3.82
C GLY A 618 -20.25 27.41 -4.06
N LEU A 619 -20.30 28.71 -3.84
CA LEU A 619 -19.15 29.61 -3.88
C LEU A 619 -18.46 29.61 -5.25
N ALA A 620 -19.23 29.83 -6.32
CA ALA A 620 -18.77 29.96 -7.71
C ALA A 620 -18.37 28.68 -8.44
N ARG A 621 -18.33 27.51 -7.78
CA ARG A 621 -17.80 26.27 -8.36
C ARG A 621 -18.46 25.87 -9.68
N THR A 622 -19.78 26.01 -9.77
CA THR A 622 -20.57 25.57 -10.94
C THR A 622 -20.79 26.65 -11.99
N GLY A 623 -20.16 27.84 -11.86
CA GLY A 623 -20.39 28.98 -12.76
C GLY A 623 -21.41 30.01 -12.27
N LYS A 624 -22.04 29.75 -11.12
CA LYS A 624 -22.89 30.68 -10.36
C LYS A 624 -22.41 30.77 -8.93
N LEU A 625 -22.72 31.86 -8.23
CA LEU A 625 -22.29 32.00 -6.84
C LEU A 625 -22.88 30.87 -5.99
N PHE A 626 -24.16 30.55 -6.20
CA PHE A 626 -24.83 29.34 -5.72
C PHE A 626 -25.41 28.56 -6.90
N ALA A 627 -25.27 27.23 -6.92
CA ALA A 627 -25.80 26.41 -8.00
C ALA A 627 -27.34 26.44 -8.07
N CYS A 628 -28.02 26.78 -6.97
CA CYS A 628 -29.46 27.09 -6.94
C CYS A 628 -29.88 28.13 -7.98
N GLU A 629 -29.00 29.08 -8.33
CA GLU A 629 -29.29 30.15 -9.29
C GLU A 629 -29.54 29.62 -10.72
N TRP A 630 -29.06 28.43 -11.07
CA TRP A 630 -29.26 27.84 -12.40
C TRP A 630 -30.74 27.55 -12.71
N GLU A 631 -31.51 27.13 -11.71
CA GLU A 631 -32.95 26.83 -11.85
C GLU A 631 -33.84 27.69 -10.94
N GLY A 632 -33.30 28.78 -10.37
CA GLY A 632 -34.05 29.69 -9.49
C GLY A 632 -34.60 28.99 -8.24
N ILE A 633 -33.80 28.13 -7.63
CA ILE A 633 -34.18 27.40 -6.41
C ILE A 633 -34.05 28.33 -5.20
N GLU A 634 -35.06 28.30 -4.34
CA GLU A 634 -35.20 29.09 -3.13
C GLU A 634 -35.29 28.12 -1.93
N PRO A 635 -34.16 27.70 -1.34
CA PRO A 635 -34.15 26.73 -0.26
C PRO A 635 -34.80 27.28 1.02
N ASP A 636 -35.38 26.40 1.83
CA ASP A 636 -35.74 26.71 3.21
C ASP A 636 -34.51 26.73 4.13
N VAL A 637 -33.55 25.86 3.81
CA VAL A 637 -32.28 25.67 4.52
C VAL A 637 -31.17 25.45 3.49
N LEU A 638 -30.05 26.15 3.63
CA LEU A 638 -28.89 26.05 2.74
C LEU A 638 -27.63 25.74 3.57
N MET A 639 -26.82 24.80 3.10
CA MET A 639 -25.56 24.43 3.77
C MET A 639 -24.36 24.83 2.93
N LEU A 640 -23.35 25.41 3.58
CA LEU A 640 -22.08 25.82 2.99
C LEU A 640 -20.92 25.39 3.88
N SER A 641 -19.79 25.03 3.28
CA SER A 641 -18.52 24.76 3.97
C SER A 641 -17.40 24.76 2.93
N LYS A 642 -16.43 23.84 3.00
CA LYS A 642 -15.31 23.66 2.05
C LYS A 642 -14.65 25.00 1.70
N SER A 643 -14.95 25.57 0.54
CA SER A 643 -14.31 26.81 0.05
C SER A 643 -14.68 28.06 0.85
N LEU A 644 -15.68 27.98 1.74
CA LEU A 644 -15.96 29.04 2.71
C LEU A 644 -14.76 29.25 3.66
N SER A 645 -13.90 28.24 3.82
CA SER A 645 -12.65 28.33 4.60
C SER A 645 -11.59 29.27 4.00
N GLY A 646 -11.76 29.67 2.72
CA GLY A 646 -10.69 30.31 1.95
C GLY A 646 -9.44 29.45 1.78
N GLY A 647 -9.56 28.13 1.99
CA GLY A 647 -8.43 27.20 1.98
C GLY A 647 -7.54 27.24 3.21
N LEU A 648 -7.97 27.87 4.30
CA LEU A 648 -7.15 28.07 5.50
C LEU A 648 -7.81 27.53 6.79
N LEU A 649 -9.01 28.00 7.14
CA LEU A 649 -9.62 27.73 8.44
C LEU A 649 -10.92 26.94 8.31
N PRO A 650 -11.08 25.78 8.98
CA PRO A 650 -12.32 25.01 8.93
C PRO A 650 -13.55 25.83 9.38
N ILE A 651 -14.60 25.82 8.55
CA ILE A 651 -15.87 26.51 8.83
C ILE A 651 -17.01 25.82 8.07
N GLY A 652 -18.17 25.76 8.70
CA GLY A 652 -19.45 25.40 8.09
C GLY A 652 -20.51 26.44 8.44
N ALA A 653 -21.51 26.59 7.58
CA ALA A 653 -22.63 27.50 7.77
C ALA A 653 -23.93 26.80 7.36
N THR A 654 -24.95 26.92 8.20
CA THR A 654 -26.32 26.48 7.91
C THR A 654 -27.23 27.69 7.95
N LEU A 655 -27.66 28.13 6.78
CA LEU A 655 -28.56 29.24 6.60
C LEU A 655 -29.99 28.71 6.59
N CYS A 656 -30.94 29.50 7.10
CA CYS A 656 -32.35 29.16 6.99
C CYS A 656 -33.23 30.42 7.01
N ARG A 657 -34.49 30.24 6.60
CA ARG A 657 -35.52 31.27 6.77
C ARG A 657 -35.72 31.60 8.24
N SER A 658 -36.04 32.87 8.51
CA SER A 658 -36.24 33.35 9.89
C SER A 658 -37.38 32.61 10.61
N ASP A 659 -38.48 32.31 9.93
CA ASP A 659 -39.64 31.62 10.50
C ASP A 659 -39.32 30.16 10.86
N VAL A 660 -38.52 29.46 10.05
CA VAL A 660 -38.02 28.10 10.33
C VAL A 660 -37.19 28.10 11.62
N TRP A 661 -36.27 29.06 11.75
CA TRP A 661 -35.46 29.23 12.97
C TRP A 661 -36.33 29.55 14.18
N GLN A 662 -37.33 30.43 14.05
CA GLN A 662 -38.24 30.76 15.17
C GLN A 662 -39.03 29.54 15.64
N ARG A 663 -39.56 28.71 14.73
CA ARG A 663 -40.26 27.46 15.09
C ARG A 663 -39.33 26.47 15.81
N ALA A 664 -38.08 26.37 15.39
CA ALA A 664 -37.11 25.45 15.99
C ALA A 664 -36.59 25.94 17.35
N TYR A 665 -36.11 27.18 17.41
CA TYR A 665 -35.22 27.69 18.46
C TYR A 665 -35.65 29.03 19.07
N GLY A 666 -36.76 29.63 18.62
CA GLY A 666 -37.23 30.95 19.05
C GLY A 666 -37.82 31.04 20.46
N THR A 667 -37.47 30.12 21.37
CA THR A 667 -37.96 30.09 22.76
C THR A 667 -36.81 30.13 23.75
N SER A 668 -37.09 30.57 24.98
CA SER A 668 -36.11 30.60 26.09
C SER A 668 -35.43 29.26 26.34
N ASP A 669 -36.14 28.16 26.07
CA ASP A 669 -35.66 26.82 26.37
C ASP A 669 -34.84 26.22 25.22
N ARG A 670 -35.00 26.75 24.00
CA ARG A 670 -34.45 26.12 22.78
C ARG A 670 -33.38 26.96 22.07
N PHE A 671 -33.23 28.25 22.37
CA PHE A 671 -32.28 29.11 21.64
C PHE A 671 -30.80 28.67 21.73
N LEU A 672 -30.43 27.86 22.74
CA LEU A 672 -29.11 27.25 22.91
C LEU A 672 -29.13 25.71 22.86
N VAL A 673 -30.19 25.08 22.34
CA VAL A 673 -30.25 23.60 22.24
C VAL A 673 -29.29 23.04 21.19
N HIS A 674 -28.84 23.88 20.25
CA HIS A 674 -27.77 23.55 19.33
C HIS A 674 -26.67 24.60 19.39
N THR A 675 -25.48 24.18 19.79
CA THR A 675 -24.29 25.01 19.94
C THR A 675 -23.05 24.29 19.40
N SER A 676 -21.94 25.03 19.29
CA SER A 676 -20.63 24.49 18.95
C SER A 676 -19.53 25.32 19.62
N THR A 677 -18.57 24.69 20.31
CA THR A 677 -17.51 25.41 21.04
C THR A 677 -16.69 26.33 20.13
N PHE A 678 -16.37 25.87 18.92
CA PHE A 678 -15.58 26.63 17.94
C PHE A 678 -16.43 27.30 16.87
N GLY A 679 -17.63 26.75 16.59
CA GLY A 679 -18.53 27.27 15.57
C GLY A 679 -18.93 28.70 15.86
N GLY A 680 -18.65 29.60 14.92
CA GLY A 680 -18.88 31.04 15.05
C GLY A 680 -17.73 31.84 15.67
N GLY A 681 -16.52 31.27 15.81
CA GLY A 681 -15.32 32.02 16.18
C GLY A 681 -14.95 33.07 15.13
N ASN A 682 -14.57 34.28 15.58
CA ASN A 682 -14.31 35.42 14.68
C ASN A 682 -13.18 35.15 13.68
N LEU A 683 -12.15 34.37 14.04
CA LEU A 683 -10.98 34.13 13.19
C LEU A 683 -11.37 33.42 11.89
N ALA A 684 -12.21 32.38 11.98
CA ALA A 684 -12.73 31.68 10.81
C ALA A 684 -13.65 32.58 9.97
N SER A 685 -14.46 33.42 10.64
CA SER A 685 -15.34 34.38 9.96
C SER A 685 -14.57 35.45 9.17
N VAL A 686 -13.42 35.91 9.65
CA VAL A 686 -12.53 36.83 8.92
C VAL A 686 -12.01 36.19 7.64
N ALA A 687 -11.57 34.93 7.71
CA ALA A 687 -11.11 34.20 6.52
C ALA A 687 -12.27 34.03 5.51
N ALA A 688 -13.45 33.63 5.98
CA ALA A 688 -14.62 33.42 5.13
C ALA A 688 -15.14 34.71 4.47
N LEU A 689 -15.23 35.82 5.22
CA LEU A 689 -15.58 37.14 4.67
C LEU A 689 -14.61 37.54 3.55
N THR A 690 -13.30 37.36 3.79
CA THR A 690 -12.28 37.70 2.80
C THR A 690 -12.37 36.78 1.58
N ALA A 691 -12.60 35.49 1.78
CA ALA A 691 -12.75 34.53 0.69
C ALA A 691 -13.97 34.86 -0.20
N LEU A 692 -15.12 35.15 0.40
CA LEU A 692 -16.32 35.59 -0.31
C LEU A 692 -16.06 36.87 -1.10
N ARG A 693 -15.37 37.84 -0.48
CA ARG A 693 -14.97 39.09 -1.15
C ARG A 693 -14.11 38.82 -2.37
N GLU A 694 -13.11 37.95 -2.28
CA GLU A 694 -12.24 37.61 -3.42
C GLU A 694 -13.00 36.89 -4.54
N ILE A 695 -13.89 35.95 -4.20
CA ILE A 695 -14.73 35.24 -5.18
C ILE A 695 -15.55 36.23 -6.01
N VAL A 696 -16.16 37.21 -5.35
CA VAL A 696 -16.99 38.24 -6.02
C VAL A 696 -16.11 39.27 -6.74
N ALA A 697 -15.04 39.75 -6.10
CA ALA A 697 -14.18 40.81 -6.66
C ALA A 697 -13.42 40.36 -7.92
N GLN A 698 -13.10 39.06 -8.03
CA GLN A 698 -12.43 38.48 -9.19
C GLN A 698 -13.41 37.87 -10.22
N ASP A 699 -14.72 38.02 -9.99
CA ASP A 699 -15.80 37.44 -10.80
C ASP A 699 -15.59 35.94 -11.12
N LEU A 700 -15.25 35.17 -10.08
CA LEU A 700 -14.88 33.77 -10.26
C LEU A 700 -16.05 32.89 -10.70
N ALA A 701 -17.30 33.33 -10.50
CA ALA A 701 -18.47 32.63 -11.01
C ALA A 701 -18.50 32.67 -12.54
N ALA A 702 -18.44 33.87 -13.15
CA ALA A 702 -18.39 34.00 -14.60
C ALA A 702 -17.17 33.29 -15.20
N ARG A 703 -16.01 33.41 -14.55
CA ARG A 703 -14.79 32.71 -14.95
C ARG A 703 -14.95 31.19 -14.92
N ALA A 704 -15.56 30.64 -13.87
CA ALA A 704 -15.78 29.20 -13.76
C ALA A 704 -16.76 28.69 -14.82
N ASP A 705 -17.75 29.48 -15.22
CA ASP A 705 -18.67 29.16 -16.30
C ASP A 705 -17.95 29.15 -17.67
N GLU A 706 -17.21 30.21 -17.98
CA GLU A 706 -16.46 30.35 -19.23
C GLU A 706 -15.38 29.26 -19.37
N LEU A 707 -14.48 29.15 -18.40
CA LEU A 707 -13.39 28.19 -18.43
C LEU A 707 -13.89 26.76 -18.27
N GLY A 708 -14.96 26.55 -17.48
CA GLY A 708 -15.60 25.24 -17.34
C GLY A 708 -16.19 24.74 -18.64
N SER A 709 -16.90 25.60 -19.37
CA SER A 709 -17.46 25.30 -20.68
C SER A 709 -16.37 24.98 -21.71
N TYR A 710 -15.31 25.80 -21.75
CA TYR A 710 -14.13 25.55 -22.58
C TYR A 710 -13.50 24.19 -22.23
N PHE A 711 -13.21 23.95 -20.95
CA PHE A 711 -12.54 22.75 -20.51
C PHE A 711 -13.36 21.48 -20.82
N LYS A 712 -14.67 21.52 -20.57
CA LYS A 712 -15.57 20.41 -20.90
C LYS A 712 -15.57 20.10 -22.40
N SER A 713 -15.60 21.13 -23.26
CA SER A 713 -15.57 20.97 -24.72
C SER A 713 -14.27 20.32 -25.21
N GLU A 714 -13.13 20.75 -24.69
CA GLU A 714 -11.82 20.18 -25.05
C GLU A 714 -11.68 18.72 -24.60
N LEU A 715 -12.15 18.40 -23.37
CA LEU A 715 -12.18 17.01 -22.89
C LEU A 715 -13.10 16.13 -23.73
N GLN A 716 -14.27 16.64 -24.14
CA GLN A 716 -15.22 15.90 -24.97
C GLN A 716 -14.62 15.55 -26.34
N THR A 717 -13.88 16.49 -26.94
CA THR A 717 -13.20 16.28 -28.23
C THR A 717 -12.21 15.12 -28.19
N ILE A 718 -11.54 14.91 -27.04
CA ILE A 718 -10.67 13.76 -26.82
C ILE A 718 -11.50 12.51 -26.53
N ALA A 719 -12.49 12.61 -25.64
CA ALA A 719 -13.33 11.48 -25.23
C ALA A 719 -14.02 10.79 -26.40
N ASP A 720 -14.48 11.55 -27.39
CA ASP A 720 -15.15 11.04 -28.60
C ASP A 720 -14.27 10.09 -29.44
N GLN A 721 -12.95 10.08 -29.20
CA GLN A 721 -11.99 9.22 -29.92
C GLN A 721 -11.75 7.88 -29.22
N TYR A 722 -12.19 7.71 -27.96
CA TYR A 722 -11.84 6.55 -27.14
C TYR A 722 -13.07 5.89 -26.49
N PRO A 723 -13.40 4.63 -26.81
CA PRO A 723 -14.63 3.98 -26.35
C PRO A 723 -14.65 3.64 -24.86
N PHE A 724 -13.49 3.62 -24.19
CA PHE A 724 -13.41 3.40 -22.74
C PHE A 724 -13.79 4.65 -21.92
N ILE A 725 -13.98 5.80 -22.56
CA ILE A 725 -14.52 7.02 -21.93
C ILE A 725 -16.00 7.10 -22.28
N ALA A 726 -16.86 6.93 -21.28
CA ALA A 726 -18.30 6.88 -21.51
C ALA A 726 -18.92 8.28 -21.62
N GLU A 727 -18.47 9.21 -20.76
CA GLU A 727 -19.11 10.52 -20.65
C GLU A 727 -18.21 11.55 -19.96
N ILE A 728 -18.27 12.80 -20.43
CA ILE A 728 -17.76 13.97 -19.71
C ILE A 728 -18.94 14.75 -19.13
N ARG A 729 -19.04 14.77 -17.80
CA ARG A 729 -20.14 15.40 -17.07
C ARG A 729 -19.71 16.64 -16.30
N GLY A 730 -20.70 17.45 -15.93
CA GLY A 730 -20.52 18.56 -15.00
C GLY A 730 -20.88 19.93 -15.55
N GLN A 731 -20.72 20.92 -14.69
CA GLN A 731 -21.08 22.32 -14.90
C GLN A 731 -20.07 23.23 -14.21
N GLY A 732 -19.70 24.34 -14.86
CA GLY A 732 -18.57 25.18 -14.44
C GLY A 732 -17.28 24.37 -14.31
N LEU A 733 -16.52 24.60 -13.24
CA LEU A 733 -15.29 23.86 -12.93
C LEU A 733 -15.54 22.65 -12.00
N MET A 734 -16.75 22.12 -11.99
CA MET A 734 -17.08 20.84 -11.35
C MET A 734 -17.34 19.81 -12.42
N LEU A 735 -16.29 19.10 -12.83
CA LEU A 735 -16.33 18.15 -13.94
C LEU A 735 -15.99 16.72 -13.49
N GLY A 736 -16.49 15.74 -14.23
CA GLY A 736 -16.22 14.33 -14.01
C GLY A 736 -16.03 13.58 -15.33
N ILE A 737 -15.02 12.70 -15.38
CA ILE A 737 -14.74 11.83 -16.53
C ILE A 737 -15.17 10.41 -16.13
N GLN A 738 -16.21 9.89 -16.78
CA GLN A 738 -16.69 8.53 -16.57
C GLN A 738 -15.93 7.57 -17.48
N PHE A 739 -15.37 6.53 -16.87
CA PHE A 739 -14.80 5.41 -17.60
C PHE A 739 -15.77 4.24 -17.64
N GLU A 740 -15.88 3.57 -18.77
CA GLU A 740 -16.65 2.34 -18.95
C GLU A 740 -15.74 1.30 -19.61
N GLN A 741 -15.23 0.41 -18.78
CA GLN A 741 -14.37 -0.71 -19.18
C GLN A 741 -14.89 -1.93 -18.43
N THR A 742 -15.53 -2.83 -19.18
CA THR A 742 -16.00 -4.10 -18.64
C THR A 742 -14.98 -5.19 -18.92
N PHE A 743 -14.59 -5.89 -17.86
CA PHE A 743 -13.80 -7.11 -17.94
C PHE A 743 -14.68 -8.34 -17.73
N ASP A 744 -16.00 -8.24 -17.98
CA ASP A 744 -16.96 -9.31 -17.74
C ASP A 744 -16.56 -10.59 -18.49
N GLY A 745 -16.43 -11.68 -17.75
CA GLY A 745 -16.01 -12.97 -18.28
C GLY A 745 -14.52 -13.08 -18.64
N ALA A 746 -13.70 -12.03 -18.48
CA ALA A 746 -12.27 -12.07 -18.78
C ALA A 746 -11.52 -12.99 -17.83
N VAL A 747 -11.85 -12.96 -16.54
CA VAL A 747 -11.21 -13.84 -15.55
C VAL A 747 -11.66 -15.28 -15.78
N ALA A 748 -12.93 -15.50 -16.08
CA ALA A 748 -13.45 -16.82 -16.43
C ALA A 748 -12.84 -17.37 -17.73
N ALA A 749 -12.65 -16.53 -18.74
CA ALA A 749 -11.99 -16.90 -20.00
C ALA A 749 -10.52 -17.25 -19.76
N SER A 750 -9.78 -16.42 -19.02
CA SER A 750 -8.39 -16.71 -18.62
C SER A 750 -8.29 -18.03 -17.87
N ALA A 751 -9.16 -18.26 -16.88
CA ALA A 751 -9.19 -19.52 -16.13
C ALA A 751 -9.46 -20.73 -17.04
N ARG A 752 -10.38 -20.62 -18.01
CA ARG A 752 -10.64 -21.67 -19.01
C ARG A 752 -9.47 -21.90 -19.96
N GLU A 753 -8.84 -20.83 -20.43
CA GLU A 753 -7.67 -20.88 -21.32
C GLU A 753 -6.49 -21.57 -20.62
N PHE A 754 -6.21 -21.20 -19.36
CA PHE A 754 -5.20 -21.86 -18.54
C PHE A 754 -5.55 -23.32 -18.23
N ALA A 755 -6.80 -23.61 -17.90
CA ALA A 755 -7.26 -24.97 -17.59
C ALA A 755 -7.24 -25.92 -18.79
N THR A 756 -7.36 -25.42 -20.02
CA THR A 756 -7.36 -26.23 -21.24
C THR A 756 -5.97 -26.45 -21.84
N ARG A 757 -4.98 -25.64 -21.45
CA ARG A 757 -3.62 -25.66 -22.01
C ARG A 757 -2.53 -26.20 -21.08
N LEU A 758 -2.85 -26.48 -19.81
CA LEU A 758 -1.92 -27.11 -18.87
C LEU A 758 -1.96 -28.66 -18.97
N PRO A 759 -0.83 -29.37 -18.79
CA PRO A 759 -0.83 -30.83 -18.73
C PRO A 759 -1.63 -31.33 -17.52
N GLY A 760 -2.62 -32.19 -17.79
CA GLY A 760 -3.55 -32.73 -16.78
C GLY A 760 -5.00 -32.40 -17.13
N ASP A 761 -5.94 -33.31 -16.83
CA ASP A 761 -7.37 -33.11 -17.13
C ASP A 761 -8.03 -32.10 -16.16
N TRP A 762 -7.62 -30.83 -16.28
CA TRP A 762 -8.09 -29.72 -15.44
C TRP A 762 -9.58 -29.42 -15.64
N HIS A 763 -10.13 -29.78 -16.81
CA HIS A 763 -11.56 -29.72 -17.06
C HIS A 763 -12.32 -30.65 -16.12
N SER A 764 -11.87 -31.91 -15.99
CA SER A 764 -12.42 -32.83 -14.99
C SER A 764 -12.21 -32.32 -13.58
N THR A 765 -11.02 -31.81 -13.24
CA THR A 765 -10.74 -31.24 -11.90
C THR A 765 -11.74 -30.14 -11.53
N TRP A 766 -12.01 -29.18 -12.43
CA TRP A 766 -13.02 -28.14 -12.21
C TRP A 766 -14.44 -28.72 -12.08
N LYS A 767 -14.78 -29.72 -12.89
CA LYS A 767 -16.09 -30.40 -12.84
C LYS A 767 -16.32 -31.14 -11.53
N PHE A 768 -15.27 -31.68 -10.92
CA PHE A 768 -15.31 -32.44 -9.66
C PHE A 768 -15.08 -31.57 -8.41
N LEU A 769 -14.85 -30.26 -8.55
CA LEU A 769 -14.88 -29.35 -7.40
C LEU A 769 -16.28 -29.37 -6.76
N PRO A 770 -16.38 -29.41 -5.41
CA PRO A 770 -17.66 -29.27 -4.73
C PRO A 770 -18.40 -27.99 -5.15
N ASP A 771 -19.72 -28.06 -5.26
CA ASP A 771 -20.55 -26.92 -5.69
C ASP A 771 -20.28 -25.63 -4.90
N PRO A 772 -20.16 -25.64 -3.55
CA PRO A 772 -19.84 -24.43 -2.80
C PRO A 772 -18.49 -23.81 -3.19
N VAL A 773 -17.50 -24.63 -3.58
CA VAL A 773 -16.18 -24.12 -4.01
C VAL A 773 -16.31 -23.39 -5.35
N ARG A 774 -17.10 -23.93 -6.28
CA ARG A 774 -17.33 -23.30 -7.58
C ARG A 774 -18.08 -21.98 -7.46
N GLU A 775 -19.10 -21.92 -6.60
CA GLU A 775 -19.86 -20.70 -6.35
C GLU A 775 -18.99 -19.59 -5.75
N HIS A 776 -18.14 -19.90 -4.76
CA HIS A 776 -17.22 -18.91 -4.19
C HIS A 776 -16.18 -18.43 -5.21
N LEU A 777 -15.64 -19.34 -6.04
CA LEU A 777 -14.70 -18.96 -7.09
C LEU A 777 -15.37 -18.06 -8.14
N GLN A 778 -16.60 -18.36 -8.56
CA GLN A 778 -17.36 -17.51 -9.47
C GLN A 778 -17.64 -16.11 -8.87
N ALA A 779 -18.08 -16.04 -7.62
CA ALA A 779 -18.30 -14.76 -6.95
C ALA A 779 -17.00 -13.93 -6.83
N ALA A 780 -15.87 -14.58 -6.54
CA ALA A 780 -14.57 -13.93 -6.52
C ALA A 780 -14.16 -13.43 -7.91
N MET A 781 -14.39 -14.21 -8.97
CA MET A 781 -14.14 -13.79 -10.36
C MET A 781 -14.97 -12.57 -10.73
N THR A 782 -16.29 -12.58 -10.52
CA THR A 782 -17.15 -11.43 -10.81
C THR A 782 -16.72 -10.18 -10.04
N ARG A 783 -16.32 -10.33 -8.77
CA ARG A 783 -15.85 -9.19 -7.99
C ARG A 783 -14.52 -8.66 -8.50
N MET A 784 -13.60 -9.54 -8.91
CA MET A 784 -12.32 -9.18 -9.49
C MET A 784 -12.50 -8.43 -10.82
N GLU A 785 -13.43 -8.88 -11.67
CA GLU A 785 -13.78 -8.21 -12.93
C GLU A 785 -14.25 -6.77 -12.70
N GLN A 786 -15.10 -6.53 -11.69
CA GLN A 786 -15.49 -5.17 -11.30
C GLN A 786 -14.30 -4.33 -10.82
N THR A 787 -13.43 -4.91 -9.98
CA THR A 787 -12.26 -4.20 -9.45
C THR A 787 -11.24 -3.87 -10.55
N LEU A 788 -11.13 -4.68 -11.62
CA LEU A 788 -10.26 -4.36 -12.75
C LEU A 788 -10.68 -3.06 -13.47
N GLY A 789 -11.99 -2.80 -13.60
CA GLY A 789 -12.50 -1.52 -14.13
C GLY A 789 -12.12 -0.33 -13.24
N GLU A 790 -12.17 -0.50 -11.91
CA GLU A 790 -11.72 0.51 -10.94
C GLU A 790 -10.21 0.75 -11.04
N MET A 791 -9.42 -0.32 -11.21
CA MET A 791 -7.97 -0.24 -11.38
C MET A 791 -7.58 0.48 -12.68
N PHE A 792 -8.36 0.32 -13.75
CA PHE A 792 -8.16 1.06 -15.00
C PHE A 792 -8.30 2.57 -14.78
N CYS A 793 -9.35 2.99 -14.06
CA CYS A 793 -9.54 4.40 -13.68
C CYS A 793 -8.40 4.94 -12.81
N LEU A 794 -7.95 4.16 -11.81
CA LEU A 794 -6.80 4.53 -10.99
C LEU A 794 -5.49 4.61 -11.80
N LYS A 795 -5.36 3.84 -12.89
CA LYS A 795 -4.19 3.93 -13.75
C LYS A 795 -4.05 5.29 -14.43
N PHE A 796 -5.16 5.92 -14.82
CA PHE A 796 -5.15 7.32 -15.29
C PHE A 796 -4.61 8.26 -14.20
N VAL A 797 -5.07 8.11 -12.96
CA VAL A 797 -4.59 8.92 -11.82
C VAL A 797 -3.08 8.77 -11.63
N THR A 798 -2.56 7.53 -11.64
CA THR A 798 -1.11 7.25 -11.58
C THR A 798 -0.36 7.96 -12.71
N LYS A 799 -0.81 7.83 -13.96
CA LYS A 799 -0.10 8.40 -15.12
C LYS A 799 -0.13 9.93 -15.12
N PHE A 800 -1.25 10.55 -14.75
CA PHE A 800 -1.32 11.98 -14.55
C PHE A 800 -0.30 12.47 -13.52
N CYS A 801 -0.19 11.77 -12.38
CA CYS A 801 0.74 12.17 -11.32
C CYS A 801 2.20 11.97 -11.73
N LEU A 802 2.57 10.78 -12.23
CA LEU A 802 3.96 10.44 -12.54
C LEU A 802 4.49 11.15 -13.77
N ASP A 803 3.76 11.07 -14.87
CA ASP A 803 4.28 11.43 -16.18
C ASP A 803 4.08 12.93 -16.47
N HIS A 804 3.04 13.52 -15.87
CA HIS A 804 2.63 14.90 -16.15
C HIS A 804 2.62 15.84 -14.93
N GLN A 805 2.88 15.32 -13.72
CA GLN A 805 2.80 16.08 -12.46
C GLN A 805 1.45 16.78 -12.31
N ILE A 806 0.36 16.05 -12.52
CA ILE A 806 -1.02 16.51 -12.38
C ILE A 806 -1.71 15.65 -11.34
N LEU A 807 -2.30 16.29 -10.33
CA LEU A 807 -3.03 15.61 -9.27
C LEU A 807 -4.51 15.53 -9.66
N THR A 808 -5.01 14.30 -9.78
CA THR A 808 -6.44 13.99 -9.92
C THR A 808 -6.81 12.93 -8.90
N PHE A 809 -8.11 12.66 -8.75
CA PHE A 809 -8.56 11.55 -7.92
C PHE A 809 -9.92 11.03 -8.37
N VAL A 810 -10.36 9.90 -7.83
CA VAL A 810 -11.71 9.37 -8.06
C VAL A 810 -12.72 9.97 -7.08
N THR A 811 -14.01 9.83 -7.35
CA THR A 811 -15.04 10.35 -6.43
C THR A 811 -15.28 9.45 -5.21
N ALA A 812 -15.78 10.10 -4.17
CA ALA A 812 -16.32 9.58 -2.93
C ALA A 812 -17.14 8.31 -3.12
N ASN A 813 -18.19 8.34 -3.96
CA ASN A 813 -19.15 7.24 -4.13
C ASN A 813 -18.82 6.34 -5.33
N SER A 814 -18.19 6.86 -6.39
CA SER A 814 -17.83 6.14 -7.62
C SER A 814 -16.32 6.08 -7.84
N SER A 815 -15.81 4.85 -7.97
CA SER A 815 -14.41 4.52 -8.31
C SER A 815 -14.12 4.58 -9.81
N THR A 816 -15.14 4.76 -10.65
CA THR A 816 -15.03 4.81 -12.12
C THR A 816 -15.18 6.23 -12.69
N VAL A 817 -15.23 7.24 -11.82
CA VAL A 817 -15.28 8.65 -12.21
C VAL A 817 -14.07 9.37 -11.65
N ILE A 818 -13.25 9.95 -12.54
CA ILE A 818 -12.19 10.87 -12.14
C ILE A 818 -12.79 12.27 -11.98
N ARG A 819 -12.58 12.88 -10.82
CA ARG A 819 -12.95 14.28 -10.60
C ARG A 819 -11.93 15.22 -11.23
N ILE A 820 -12.43 16.21 -11.95
CA ILE A 820 -11.65 17.34 -12.43
C ILE A 820 -12.22 18.59 -11.76
N GLN A 821 -11.56 19.00 -10.67
CA GLN A 821 -12.05 20.04 -9.77
C GLN A 821 -10.89 20.96 -9.35
N PRO A 822 -10.33 21.75 -10.27
CA PRO A 822 -9.21 22.64 -9.98
C PRO A 822 -9.64 23.86 -9.14
N PRO A 823 -8.71 24.64 -8.57
CA PRO A 823 -9.01 26.01 -8.13
C PRO A 823 -9.68 26.84 -9.24
N LEU A 824 -10.58 27.75 -8.89
CA LEU A 824 -11.27 28.62 -9.87
C LEU A 824 -10.33 29.66 -10.50
N VAL A 825 -9.19 29.89 -9.84
CA VAL A 825 -8.09 30.73 -10.34
C VAL A 825 -7.26 30.04 -11.43
N ILE A 826 -7.59 28.80 -11.82
CA ILE A 826 -6.94 28.08 -12.92
C ILE A 826 -6.93 28.92 -14.20
N SER A 827 -5.82 28.88 -14.93
CA SER A 827 -5.62 29.59 -16.18
C SER A 827 -5.89 28.70 -17.40
N LYS A 828 -6.20 29.32 -18.54
CA LYS A 828 -6.38 28.61 -19.80
C LYS A 828 -5.16 27.75 -20.19
N PRO A 829 -3.90 28.22 -20.08
CA PRO A 829 -2.73 27.38 -20.34
C PRO A 829 -2.61 26.15 -19.44
N GLU A 830 -3.07 26.22 -18.19
CA GLU A 830 -3.09 25.06 -17.29
C GLU A 830 -4.18 24.06 -17.68
N ILE A 831 -5.34 24.55 -18.14
CA ILE A 831 -6.37 23.71 -18.75
C ILE A 831 -5.81 23.01 -19.99
N ASP A 832 -5.16 23.74 -20.90
CA ASP A 832 -4.58 23.20 -22.13
C ASP A 832 -3.49 22.16 -21.82
N ARG A 833 -2.67 22.39 -20.78
CA ARG A 833 -1.71 21.41 -20.26
C ARG A 833 -2.42 20.14 -19.79
N PHE A 834 -3.52 20.26 -19.04
CA PHE A 834 -4.29 19.11 -18.60
C PHE A 834 -4.88 18.33 -19.77
N VAL A 835 -5.52 19.03 -20.71
CA VAL A 835 -6.12 18.45 -21.92
C VAL A 835 -5.08 17.68 -22.73
N SER A 836 -3.89 18.26 -22.91
CA SER A 836 -2.77 17.60 -23.61
C SER A 836 -2.28 16.34 -22.88
N ALA A 837 -2.16 16.40 -21.55
CA ALA A 837 -1.81 15.23 -20.74
C ALA A 837 -2.89 14.14 -20.83
N PHE A 838 -4.17 14.52 -20.80
CA PHE A 838 -5.28 13.59 -20.93
C PHE A 838 -5.27 12.86 -22.26
N ALA A 839 -5.04 13.57 -23.37
CA ALA A 839 -4.89 12.96 -24.70
C ALA A 839 -3.73 11.95 -24.73
N SER A 840 -2.56 12.32 -24.21
CA SER A 840 -1.38 11.43 -24.13
C SER A 840 -1.67 10.15 -23.35
N VAL A 841 -2.31 10.27 -22.18
CA VAL A 841 -2.64 9.12 -21.34
C VAL A 841 -3.69 8.22 -22.02
N CYS A 842 -4.67 8.80 -22.72
CA CYS A 842 -5.65 8.03 -23.50
C CYS A 842 -4.97 7.23 -24.61
N GLU A 843 -4.08 7.86 -25.38
CA GLU A 843 -3.33 7.20 -26.46
C GLU A 843 -2.53 6.01 -25.92
N GLU A 844 -1.77 6.21 -24.83
CA GLU A 844 -0.94 5.16 -24.23
C GLU A 844 -1.74 3.97 -23.67
N LEU A 845 -2.94 4.23 -23.14
CA LEU A 845 -3.81 3.16 -22.62
C LEU A 845 -4.67 2.51 -23.71
N SER A 846 -4.82 3.15 -24.87
CA SER A 846 -5.51 2.58 -26.03
C SER A 846 -4.69 1.52 -26.76
N THR A 847 -3.34 1.57 -26.72
CA THR A 847 -2.45 0.59 -27.39
C THR A 847 -2.60 -0.85 -26.85
N PHE A 848 -3.29 -1.03 -25.73
CA PHE A 848 -3.64 -2.33 -25.17
C PHE A 848 -5.03 -2.85 -25.61
N LEU A 849 -5.72 -2.09 -26.47
CA LEU A 849 -7.11 -2.24 -26.85
C LEU A 849 -7.28 -2.04 -28.37
N ASP A 850 -6.64 -2.91 -29.16
CA ASP A 850 -7.03 -3.14 -30.57
C ASP A 850 -7.98 -4.34 -30.66
#